data_AF-A0A023AZ38-F1
#
_entry.id   AF-A0A023AZ38-F1
#
_cell.length_a   1.000
_cell.length_b   1.000
_cell.length_c   1.000
_cell.angle_alpha   90.00
_cell.angle_beta   90.00
_cell.angle_gamma   90.00
#
_symmetry.space_group_name_H-M   'P 1'
#
loop_
_entity.id
_entity.type
_entity.pdbx_description
1 polymer ?
#
loop_
_entity_poly.entity_id
_entity_poly.type
_entity_poly.pdbx_seq_one_letter_code
_entity_poly.pdbx_strand_id
1 'polypeptide(L)'
;MSVEGWTKKLIELKQEHLLDGKNNVENIVKQLDRVEANYPGGVEAYICNARRLLTDSKNSVDTFAGYKPSVPPTFDIDLQSGDPDSIFALESIGRECIPKVGFVLVAGGLGERLGYPDIKLKLFTQVTEEMTYIEYYCHSIKTCQNIADKLVTTFQKTDPAIVVPEKKVDGVDGVKKTVLPLFIMTSGDTHEKTVEFLKEKEYFGLAKEQVYIRQQEKVPALSDCDARIALKPDGSEIETKPHGHGDVHLILHQSGVLDEWRRQYGTEWLFFFQDTNCLAFRALYPMLGIAKREGLTMNSLAIPRMAKEAVGAICKLTKDDGNIMVLNVEYNQLDALLAGDGGDRPEANGVSKYPGNCNIIVFHVPEYAQVLKKSGGLVPEFVNPKYADDSKVTFKSPTRVECMMQDIPRMFDDKQIHGCTVMPRWFCFSTIKNCCSDAAKKVTPECAFSAEQDLYHNSILCLQIAAPNIQMNIPDPIPATYNGVVYREYPRVWVSPQVAVSLTDMRQILRHKSPAQIILTHDHVFYVTPQHSCESLPMSKPVALTPEELASDTTPDNYKDTNRQLLSHWTLLCLVGIFCVIKKAASQMSHRKFEAPRHGSLAFLPKKRCRRGQGRIQAFPKDDASKKPHLTGFVGFKAGMTHVVREINRPGSKLHKKDVVESCTVIDCPDMVAIGVVGYKETQTGLRPVTTCFAGYMSDDVRRRFYRKWYCSKKRAFTKYMKSFAETKGEDRLKKIAEESAVVRLIVHSQPSKVPGPQKKAHVMEIQINGGSVAEKVEFAKGLFEKTIPVNTVFAENEMIDTITITKGKGFQGVIKRWGVTRLPRKTHRGLRKVACIGAWHPARVQFQVARAGQMGYHHRTQMHKKIYRIGAGSDPRNAGTNCDLTEKAITPMGGFPGYGAVANDFLLIKGAVAGPRRRMITLRKTLFTPTSRKALEASDLKFIDTSSKRGHGKFQTSGEKASWMGPLKKDKKVAAE
;
A
#
# COMPACT_ATOMS: atom_id res chain seq x y z
N MET A 1 -23.08 19.96 -39.52
CA MET A 1 -23.61 20.39 -40.85
C MET A 1 -24.87 21.24 -40.61
N SER A 2 -25.35 22.09 -41.55
CA SER A 2 -26.63 22.80 -41.33
C SER A 2 -27.80 21.81 -41.30
N VAL A 3 -28.91 22.17 -40.65
CA VAL A 3 -30.12 21.31 -40.62
C VAL A 3 -30.57 20.97 -42.04
N GLU A 4 -30.57 21.95 -42.95
CA GLU A 4 -30.91 21.76 -44.37
C GLU A 4 -29.96 20.77 -45.08
N GLY A 5 -28.66 20.82 -44.78
CA GLY A 5 -27.69 19.85 -45.31
C GLY A 5 -27.94 18.42 -44.79
N TRP A 6 -28.33 18.28 -43.52
CA TRP A 6 -28.73 16.98 -42.96
C TRP A 6 -30.04 16.48 -43.55
N THR A 7 -31.03 17.34 -43.77
CA THR A 7 -32.29 16.97 -44.44
C THR A 7 -32.02 16.29 -45.77
N LYS A 8 -31.18 16.89 -46.62
CA LYS A 8 -30.82 16.32 -47.92
C LYS A 8 -30.11 14.96 -47.77
N LYS A 9 -29.08 14.89 -46.92
CA LYS A 9 -28.31 13.65 -46.67
C LYS A 9 -29.17 12.52 -46.11
N LEU A 10 -30.11 12.83 -45.21
CA LEU A 10 -31.01 11.83 -44.62
C LEU A 10 -32.01 11.27 -45.64
N ILE A 11 -32.53 12.09 -46.54
CA ILE A 11 -33.38 11.63 -47.65
C ILE A 11 -32.59 10.70 -48.58
N GLU A 12 -31.36 11.07 -48.96
CA GLU A 12 -30.48 10.24 -49.79
C GLU A 12 -30.18 8.87 -49.13
N LEU A 13 -30.01 8.85 -47.81
CA LEU A 13 -29.77 7.64 -47.03
C LEU A 13 -31.04 6.84 -46.69
N LYS A 14 -32.23 7.26 -47.15
CA LYS A 14 -33.54 6.68 -46.81
C LYS A 14 -33.83 6.68 -45.30
N GLN A 15 -33.61 7.82 -44.65
CA GLN A 15 -33.81 8.08 -43.23
C GLN A 15 -34.79 9.24 -43.00
N GLU A 16 -35.70 9.50 -43.95
CA GLU A 16 -36.67 10.59 -43.92
C GLU A 16 -37.64 10.52 -42.73
N HIS A 17 -37.82 9.34 -42.13
CA HIS A 17 -38.64 9.17 -40.92
C HIS A 17 -38.08 9.93 -39.70
N LEU A 18 -36.78 10.27 -39.70
CA LEU A 18 -36.18 11.11 -38.67
C LEU A 18 -36.63 12.57 -38.76
N LEU A 19 -37.15 12.99 -39.91
CA LEU A 19 -37.55 14.37 -40.23
C LEU A 19 -39.04 14.64 -39.98
N ASP A 20 -39.80 13.70 -39.42
CA ASP A 20 -41.22 13.91 -39.06
C ASP A 20 -41.35 15.15 -38.16
N GLY A 21 -42.35 16.00 -38.44
CA GLY A 21 -42.60 17.24 -37.70
C GLY A 21 -42.93 17.02 -36.21
N LYS A 22 -43.19 15.77 -35.78
CA LYS A 22 -43.31 15.39 -34.37
C LYS A 22 -41.97 15.18 -33.65
N ASN A 23 -40.87 15.03 -34.38
CA ASN A 23 -39.56 14.74 -33.83
C ASN A 23 -38.76 16.02 -33.52
N ASN A 24 -37.83 15.93 -32.57
CA ASN A 24 -36.88 17.01 -32.32
C ASN A 24 -35.69 16.92 -33.30
N VAL A 25 -35.91 17.38 -34.53
CA VAL A 25 -34.93 17.29 -35.63
C VAL A 25 -33.60 17.98 -35.29
N GLU A 26 -33.62 19.12 -34.59
CA GLU A 26 -32.40 19.82 -34.20
C GLU A 26 -31.51 18.97 -33.27
N ASN A 27 -32.11 18.26 -32.33
CA ASN A 27 -31.39 17.40 -31.40
C ASN A 27 -30.84 16.14 -32.10
N ILE A 28 -31.66 15.54 -32.96
CA ILE A 28 -31.24 14.38 -33.79
C ILE A 28 -30.05 14.74 -34.66
N VAL A 29 -30.09 15.89 -35.35
CA VAL A 29 -28.97 16.39 -36.17
C VAL A 29 -27.70 16.58 -35.34
N LYS A 30 -27.80 17.12 -34.12
CA LYS A 30 -26.64 17.22 -33.20
C LYS A 30 -26.07 15.86 -32.82
N GLN A 31 -26.90 14.83 -32.65
CA GLN A 31 -26.44 13.47 -32.38
C GLN A 31 -25.77 12.85 -33.61
N LEU A 32 -26.31 13.09 -34.80
CA LEU A 32 -25.73 12.62 -36.07
C LEU A 32 -24.41 13.30 -36.40
N ASP A 33 -24.24 14.59 -36.09
CA ASP A 33 -22.94 15.28 -36.21
C ASP A 33 -21.85 14.60 -35.36
N ARG A 34 -22.21 14.00 -34.21
CA ARG A 34 -21.25 13.21 -33.41
C ARG A 34 -20.89 11.90 -34.10
N VAL A 35 -21.84 11.21 -34.70
CA VAL A 35 -21.57 9.97 -35.45
C VAL A 35 -20.71 10.27 -36.68
N GLU A 36 -21.03 11.36 -37.39
CA GLU A 36 -20.28 11.85 -38.54
C GLU A 36 -18.80 12.11 -38.21
N ALA A 37 -18.52 12.64 -37.01
CA ALA A 37 -17.16 12.94 -36.57
C ALA A 37 -16.36 11.72 -36.06
N ASN A 38 -17.04 10.72 -35.50
CA ASN A 38 -16.37 9.65 -34.74
C ASN A 38 -16.36 8.30 -35.45
N TYR A 39 -17.37 8.00 -36.28
CA TYR A 39 -17.41 6.78 -37.08
C TYR A 39 -16.66 7.00 -38.41
N PRO A 40 -15.66 6.18 -38.78
CA PRO A 40 -14.94 6.37 -40.03
C PRO A 40 -15.87 6.28 -41.26
N GLY A 41 -15.88 7.33 -42.09
CA GLY A 41 -16.82 7.47 -43.20
C GLY A 41 -18.22 8.00 -42.80
N GLY A 42 -18.39 8.37 -41.53
CA GLY A 42 -19.58 9.06 -41.02
C GLY A 42 -20.86 8.21 -41.06
N VAL A 43 -22.00 8.90 -41.04
CA VAL A 43 -23.33 8.25 -40.98
C VAL A 43 -23.61 7.41 -42.24
N GLU A 44 -23.14 7.87 -43.40
CA GLU A 44 -23.32 7.14 -44.67
C GLU A 44 -22.63 5.78 -44.65
N ALA A 45 -21.34 5.73 -44.28
CA ALA A 45 -20.60 4.47 -44.20
C ALA A 45 -21.24 3.52 -43.18
N TYR A 46 -21.69 4.05 -42.03
CA TYR A 46 -22.39 3.26 -41.01
C TYR A 46 -23.64 2.57 -41.57
N ILE A 47 -24.51 3.33 -42.24
CA ILE A 47 -25.77 2.80 -42.80
C ILE A 47 -25.51 1.81 -43.95
N CYS A 48 -24.58 2.13 -44.85
CA CYS A 48 -24.21 1.23 -45.94
C CYS A 48 -23.66 -0.10 -45.42
N ASN A 49 -22.77 -0.05 -44.43
CA ASN A 49 -22.22 -1.25 -43.81
C ASN A 49 -23.30 -2.04 -43.04
N ALA A 50 -24.16 -1.36 -42.28
CA ALA A 50 -25.28 -1.98 -41.59
C ALA A 50 -26.22 -2.72 -42.54
N ARG A 51 -26.59 -2.12 -43.68
CA ARG A 51 -27.42 -2.77 -44.71
C ARG A 51 -26.80 -4.03 -45.25
N ARG A 52 -25.49 -3.98 -45.56
CA ARG A 52 -24.74 -5.15 -46.03
C ARG A 52 -24.77 -6.25 -44.97
N LEU A 53 -24.40 -5.94 -43.73
CA LEU A 53 -24.34 -6.92 -42.64
C LEU A 53 -25.71 -7.50 -42.29
N LEU A 54 -26.78 -6.70 -42.32
CA LEU A 54 -28.15 -7.17 -42.11
C LEU A 54 -28.62 -8.09 -43.24
N THR A 55 -28.24 -7.77 -44.48
CA THR A 55 -28.50 -8.64 -45.65
C THR A 55 -27.76 -9.96 -45.50
N ASP A 56 -26.47 -9.93 -45.13
CA ASP A 56 -25.65 -11.11 -44.89
C ASP A 56 -26.25 -11.98 -43.76
N SER A 57 -26.68 -11.36 -42.66
CA SER A 57 -27.33 -12.04 -41.53
C SER A 57 -28.67 -12.67 -41.91
N LYS A 58 -29.50 -11.97 -42.69
CA LYS A 58 -30.78 -12.47 -43.20
C LYS A 58 -30.57 -13.70 -44.10
N ASN A 59 -29.59 -13.63 -45.00
CA ASN A 59 -29.24 -14.70 -45.93
C ASN A 59 -28.42 -15.83 -45.29
N SER A 60 -28.11 -15.74 -43.99
CA SER A 60 -27.29 -16.72 -43.26
C SER A 60 -25.92 -16.95 -43.93
N VAL A 61 -25.30 -15.88 -44.45
CA VAL A 61 -23.99 -15.96 -45.10
C VAL A 61 -22.95 -16.43 -44.08
N ASP A 62 -22.27 -17.53 -44.37
CA ASP A 62 -21.19 -18.02 -43.53
C ASP A 62 -19.92 -17.18 -43.73
N THR A 63 -19.51 -16.47 -42.67
CA THR A 63 -18.31 -15.64 -42.65
C THR A 63 -17.00 -16.42 -42.78
N PHE A 64 -17.05 -17.74 -42.58
CA PHE A 64 -15.92 -18.64 -42.68
C PHE A 64 -16.01 -19.60 -43.88
N ALA A 65 -16.93 -19.34 -44.81
CA ALA A 65 -17.07 -20.13 -46.02
C ALA A 65 -15.72 -20.29 -46.75
N GLY A 66 -15.38 -21.53 -47.09
CA GLY A 66 -14.13 -21.88 -47.78
C GLY A 66 -12.88 -21.97 -46.90
N TYR A 67 -12.98 -21.69 -45.60
CA TYR A 67 -11.88 -21.93 -44.66
C TYR A 67 -11.94 -23.34 -44.06
N LYS A 68 -10.78 -24.00 -43.98
CA LYS A 68 -10.58 -25.26 -43.27
C LYS A 68 -9.98 -24.98 -41.89
N PRO A 69 -10.66 -25.36 -40.78
CA PRO A 69 -10.17 -25.11 -39.44
C PRO A 69 -9.14 -26.16 -38.99
N SER A 70 -8.10 -25.71 -38.32
CA SER A 70 -7.05 -26.55 -37.72
C SER A 70 -6.58 -25.95 -36.39
N VAL A 71 -5.95 -26.76 -35.55
CA VAL A 71 -5.42 -26.28 -34.27
C VAL A 71 -4.27 -25.30 -34.58
N PRO A 72 -4.27 -24.09 -33.98
CA PRO A 72 -3.17 -23.15 -34.19
C PRO A 72 -1.89 -23.64 -33.52
N PRO A 73 -0.71 -23.10 -33.89
CA PRO A 73 0.50 -23.31 -33.09
C PRO A 73 0.24 -22.85 -31.65
N THR A 74 0.29 -23.81 -30.71
CA THR A 74 0.13 -23.55 -29.28
C THR A 74 1.47 -23.57 -28.57
N PHE A 75 1.61 -22.67 -27.61
CA PHE A 75 2.73 -22.64 -26.68
C PHE A 75 2.20 -23.05 -25.31
N ASP A 76 2.34 -24.34 -25.02
CA ASP A 76 2.01 -24.92 -23.72
C ASP A 76 3.13 -24.66 -22.73
N ILE A 77 2.76 -24.27 -21.51
CA ILE A 77 3.75 -23.91 -20.47
C ILE A 77 3.84 -25.01 -19.43
N ASP A 78 5.07 -25.49 -19.22
CA ASP A 78 5.37 -26.38 -18.12
C ASP A 78 5.45 -25.61 -16.80
N LEU A 79 4.52 -25.92 -15.89
CA LEU A 79 4.44 -25.33 -14.55
C LEU A 79 5.23 -26.13 -13.49
N GLN A 80 5.84 -27.26 -13.83
CA GLN A 80 6.48 -28.21 -12.91
C GLN A 80 8.00 -28.41 -13.13
N SER A 81 8.51 -28.37 -14.37
CA SER A 81 9.93 -28.68 -14.65
C SER A 81 10.89 -27.47 -14.63
N GLY A 82 12.19 -27.76 -14.68
CA GLY A 82 13.29 -26.79 -14.77
C GLY A 82 13.80 -26.54 -16.20
N ASP A 83 13.00 -26.88 -17.22
CA ASP A 83 13.38 -26.86 -18.64
C ASP A 83 13.36 -25.45 -19.27
N PRO A 84 13.85 -25.29 -20.52
CA PRO A 84 13.84 -24.02 -21.26
C PRO A 84 12.43 -23.43 -21.46
N ASP A 85 11.40 -24.29 -21.48
CA ASP A 85 9.98 -23.91 -21.56
C ASP A 85 9.30 -23.86 -20.19
N SER A 86 10.07 -23.99 -19.10
CA SER A 86 9.54 -23.77 -17.77
C SER A 86 9.03 -22.33 -17.63
N ILE A 87 7.96 -22.17 -16.86
CA ILE A 87 7.41 -20.85 -16.55
C ILE A 87 8.47 -19.87 -16.01
N PHE A 88 9.48 -20.36 -15.28
CA PHE A 88 10.55 -19.51 -14.74
C PHE A 88 11.50 -18.99 -15.82
N ALA A 89 11.79 -19.78 -16.86
CA ALA A 89 12.62 -19.35 -17.99
C ALA A 89 11.87 -18.31 -18.83
N LEU A 90 10.59 -18.59 -19.15
CA LEU A 90 9.73 -17.65 -19.88
C LEU A 90 9.49 -16.35 -19.10
N GLU A 91 9.28 -16.43 -17.78
CA GLU A 91 9.18 -15.26 -16.92
C GLU A 91 10.48 -14.46 -16.84
N SER A 92 11.65 -15.09 -17.04
CA SER A 92 12.93 -14.40 -17.12
C SER A 92 13.04 -13.58 -18.41
N ILE A 93 12.65 -14.14 -19.56
CA ILE A 93 12.61 -13.41 -20.83
C ILE A 93 11.58 -12.28 -20.75
N GLY A 94 10.37 -12.58 -20.28
CA GLY A 94 9.29 -11.60 -20.14
C GLY A 94 9.65 -10.45 -19.20
N ARG A 95 10.44 -10.71 -18.14
CA ARG A 95 10.98 -9.67 -17.25
C ARG A 95 11.77 -8.60 -17.98
N GLU A 96 12.52 -8.95 -19.02
CA GLU A 96 13.29 -8.00 -19.82
C GLU A 96 12.38 -7.05 -20.61
N CYS A 97 11.17 -7.49 -20.96
CA CYS A 97 10.18 -6.70 -21.71
C CYS A 97 9.43 -5.70 -20.82
N ILE A 98 9.30 -5.97 -19.52
CA ILE A 98 8.48 -5.18 -18.58
C ILE A 98 8.79 -3.67 -18.59
N PRO A 99 10.04 -3.19 -18.65
CA PRO A 99 10.31 -1.75 -18.70
C PRO A 99 9.69 -1.02 -19.90
N LYS A 100 9.25 -1.75 -20.93
CA LYS A 100 8.68 -1.22 -22.17
C LYS A 100 7.23 -1.63 -22.41
N VAL A 101 6.50 -2.05 -21.37
CA VAL A 101 5.11 -2.50 -21.50
C VAL A 101 4.11 -1.37 -21.21
N GLY A 102 3.09 -1.24 -22.05
CA GLY A 102 1.89 -0.44 -21.82
C GLY A 102 0.69 -1.35 -21.54
N PHE A 103 -0.25 -0.87 -20.72
CA PHE A 103 -1.41 -1.64 -20.27
C PHE A 103 -2.68 -1.09 -20.89
N VAL A 104 -3.56 -1.96 -21.39
CA VAL A 104 -4.84 -1.57 -21.99
C VAL A 104 -5.98 -2.35 -21.32
N LEU A 105 -6.81 -1.63 -20.57
CA LEU A 105 -7.98 -2.17 -19.88
C LEU A 105 -9.24 -1.80 -20.65
N VAL A 106 -10.02 -2.81 -21.02
CA VAL A 106 -11.35 -2.66 -21.62
C VAL A 106 -12.40 -2.75 -20.51
N ALA A 107 -13.04 -1.63 -20.17
CA ALA A 107 -13.95 -1.51 -19.03
C ALA A 107 -15.24 -0.74 -19.37
N GLY A 108 -15.90 -1.08 -20.48
CA GLY A 108 -17.14 -0.46 -20.92
C GLY A 108 -18.43 -0.99 -20.26
N GLY A 109 -18.37 -2.06 -19.47
CA GLY A 109 -19.55 -2.77 -18.96
C GLY A 109 -20.02 -2.35 -17.56
N LEU A 110 -21.32 -2.18 -17.38
CA LEU A 110 -21.98 -2.10 -16.06
C LEU A 110 -22.18 -3.49 -15.43
N GLY A 111 -22.32 -3.53 -14.11
CA GLY A 111 -22.57 -4.76 -13.32
C GLY A 111 -24.04 -5.18 -13.23
N GLU A 112 -24.96 -4.54 -13.95
CA GLU A 112 -26.42 -4.74 -13.77
C GLU A 112 -26.85 -6.19 -14.00
N ARG A 113 -26.30 -6.86 -15.02
CA ARG A 113 -26.55 -8.29 -15.29
C ARG A 113 -26.07 -9.21 -14.16
N LEU A 114 -25.20 -8.72 -13.28
CA LEU A 114 -24.70 -9.42 -12.11
C LEU A 114 -25.55 -9.14 -10.86
N GLY A 115 -26.53 -8.22 -10.95
CA GLY A 115 -27.23 -7.68 -9.79
C GLY A 115 -26.44 -6.59 -9.05
N TYR A 116 -25.47 -5.95 -9.70
CA TYR A 116 -24.60 -4.93 -9.10
C TYR A 116 -24.79 -3.56 -9.78
N PRO A 117 -25.42 -2.57 -9.10
CA PRO A 117 -25.84 -1.30 -9.72
C PRO A 117 -24.70 -0.26 -9.87
N ASP A 118 -23.47 -0.70 -10.10
CA ASP A 118 -22.30 0.16 -10.31
C ASP A 118 -21.34 -0.44 -11.36
N ILE A 119 -20.24 0.25 -11.65
CA ILE A 119 -19.21 -0.22 -12.58
C ILE A 119 -18.57 -1.52 -12.08
N LYS A 120 -18.36 -2.49 -12.97
CA LYS A 120 -17.73 -3.78 -12.61
C LYS A 120 -16.35 -3.63 -11.97
N LEU A 121 -15.63 -2.58 -12.33
CA LEU A 121 -14.32 -2.24 -11.76
C LEU A 121 -14.33 -2.07 -10.23
N LYS A 122 -15.48 -1.76 -9.64
CA LYS A 122 -15.67 -1.64 -8.18
C LYS A 122 -16.05 -2.95 -7.49
N LEU A 123 -16.31 -4.03 -8.23
CA LEU A 123 -16.49 -5.34 -7.62
C LEU A 123 -15.25 -5.71 -6.82
N PHE A 124 -15.44 -6.40 -5.71
CA PHE A 124 -14.33 -6.92 -4.93
C PHE A 124 -13.80 -8.19 -5.59
N THR A 125 -12.48 -8.28 -5.68
CA THR A 125 -11.78 -9.51 -6.10
C THR A 125 -11.91 -10.62 -5.04
N GLN A 126 -12.05 -10.21 -3.77
CA GLN A 126 -12.29 -11.06 -2.61
C GLN A 126 -12.77 -10.18 -1.44
N VAL A 127 -13.60 -10.73 -0.56
CA VAL A 127 -14.30 -9.97 0.49
C VAL A 127 -13.43 -9.69 1.71
N THR A 128 -12.30 -10.37 1.85
CA THR A 128 -11.50 -10.26 3.08
C THR A 128 -10.66 -8.99 3.16
N GLU A 129 -10.16 -8.45 2.04
CA GLU A 129 -9.53 -7.11 2.02
C GLU A 129 -10.37 -6.09 1.24
N GLU A 130 -11.54 -6.49 0.74
CA GLU A 130 -12.45 -5.64 -0.03
C GLU A 130 -11.73 -4.92 -1.20
N MET A 131 -10.72 -5.58 -1.80
CA MET A 131 -9.92 -4.98 -2.86
C MET A 131 -10.69 -5.01 -4.17
N THR A 132 -10.92 -3.82 -4.74
CA THR A 132 -11.63 -3.69 -6.02
C THR A 132 -10.78 -4.21 -7.20
N TYR A 133 -11.41 -4.60 -8.32
CA TYR A 133 -10.68 -5.03 -9.51
C TYR A 133 -9.72 -3.95 -10.04
N ILE A 134 -10.17 -2.69 -10.13
CA ILE A 134 -9.29 -1.61 -10.59
C ILE A 134 -8.13 -1.35 -9.63
N GLU A 135 -8.36 -1.48 -8.32
CA GLU A 135 -7.29 -1.39 -7.32
C GLU A 135 -6.26 -2.52 -7.50
N TYR A 136 -6.72 -3.76 -7.70
CA TYR A 136 -5.87 -4.92 -7.97
C TYR A 136 -4.99 -4.70 -9.21
N TYR A 137 -5.57 -4.18 -10.30
CA TYR A 137 -4.83 -3.87 -11.53
C TYR A 137 -3.82 -2.74 -11.35
N CYS A 138 -4.21 -1.63 -10.72
CA CYS A 138 -3.29 -0.52 -10.43
C CYS A 138 -2.13 -0.97 -9.52
N HIS A 139 -2.40 -1.80 -8.51
CA HIS A 139 -1.36 -2.39 -7.66
C HIS A 139 -0.42 -3.31 -8.43
N SER A 140 -0.96 -4.14 -9.33
CA SER A 140 -0.14 -5.02 -10.19
C SER A 140 0.79 -4.22 -11.10
N ILE A 141 0.28 -3.19 -11.77
CA ILE A 141 1.06 -2.29 -12.64
C ILE A 141 2.14 -1.55 -11.84
N LYS A 142 1.81 -1.08 -10.64
CA LYS A 142 2.78 -0.42 -9.75
C LYS A 142 3.89 -1.37 -9.30
N THR A 143 3.58 -2.64 -9.06
CA THR A 143 4.60 -3.67 -8.78
C THR A 143 5.49 -3.91 -10.00
N CYS A 144 4.91 -4.01 -11.20
CA CYS A 144 5.67 -4.07 -12.45
C CYS A 144 6.59 -2.86 -12.63
N GLN A 145 6.13 -1.64 -12.34
CA GLN A 145 6.94 -0.42 -12.35
C GLN A 145 8.12 -0.50 -11.39
N ASN A 146 7.89 -0.96 -10.15
CA ASN A 146 8.95 -1.12 -9.15
C ASN A 146 9.99 -2.18 -9.57
N ILE A 147 9.57 -3.22 -10.31
CA ILE A 147 10.47 -4.23 -10.89
C ILE A 147 11.25 -3.61 -12.05
N ALA A 148 10.59 -2.87 -12.93
CA ALA A 148 11.23 -2.16 -14.04
C ALA A 148 12.31 -1.19 -13.56
N ASP A 149 12.03 -0.37 -12.54
CA ASP A 149 13.00 0.57 -11.93
C ASP A 149 14.31 -0.14 -11.52
N LYS A 150 14.18 -1.33 -10.90
CA LYS A 150 15.33 -2.14 -10.46
C LYS A 150 16.10 -2.71 -11.65
N LEU A 151 15.39 -3.18 -12.68
CA LEU A 151 15.98 -3.75 -13.88
C LEU A 151 16.73 -2.69 -14.69
N VAL A 152 16.14 -1.52 -14.92
CA VAL A 152 16.78 -0.40 -15.63
C VAL A 152 18.05 0.05 -14.93
N THR A 153 18.02 0.18 -13.60
CA THR A 153 19.22 0.49 -12.78
C THR A 153 20.32 -0.58 -12.93
N THR A 154 19.95 -1.82 -13.23
CA THR A 154 20.89 -2.93 -13.41
C THR A 154 21.44 -2.94 -14.84
N PHE A 155 20.58 -2.80 -15.85
CA PHE A 155 20.96 -2.74 -17.27
C PHE A 155 21.88 -1.56 -17.59
N GLN A 156 21.60 -0.36 -17.06
CA GLN A 156 22.47 0.83 -17.24
C GLN A 156 23.88 0.65 -16.67
N LYS A 157 24.07 -0.26 -15.69
CA LYS A 157 25.42 -0.57 -15.15
C LYS A 157 26.19 -1.56 -16.03
N THR A 158 25.48 -2.39 -16.79
CA THR A 158 26.08 -3.43 -17.64
C THR A 158 26.27 -2.96 -19.08
N ASP A 159 25.39 -2.10 -19.60
CA ASP A 159 25.49 -1.49 -20.93
C ASP A 159 24.93 -0.05 -20.92
N PRO A 160 25.79 0.98 -21.04
CA PRO A 160 25.37 2.39 -21.03
C PRO A 160 24.49 2.81 -22.23
N ALA A 161 24.42 2.01 -23.31
CA ALA A 161 23.65 2.31 -24.51
C ALA A 161 22.14 2.01 -24.36
N ILE A 162 21.74 1.27 -23.32
CA ILE A 162 20.32 0.95 -23.05
C ILE A 162 19.63 2.18 -22.43
N VAL A 163 18.95 2.95 -23.26
CA VAL A 163 18.17 4.13 -22.86
C VAL A 163 16.70 3.73 -22.65
N VAL A 164 16.24 3.70 -21.39
CA VAL A 164 14.80 3.70 -21.06
C VAL A 164 14.39 5.12 -20.67
N PRO A 165 13.31 5.68 -21.24
CA PRO A 165 12.87 7.03 -20.92
C PRO A 165 12.50 7.16 -19.44
N GLU A 166 13.34 7.86 -18.69
CA GLU A 166 13.13 8.13 -17.27
C GLU A 166 12.54 9.53 -17.10
N LYS A 167 11.36 9.64 -16.48
CA LYS A 167 10.73 10.95 -16.23
C LYS A 167 11.12 11.48 -14.85
N LYS A 168 11.33 12.80 -14.77
CA LYS A 168 11.39 13.51 -13.48
C LYS A 168 10.02 13.42 -12.82
N VAL A 169 9.98 12.88 -11.61
CA VAL A 169 8.78 12.92 -10.78
C VAL A 169 8.75 14.28 -10.06
N ASP A 170 7.66 15.03 -10.21
CA ASP A 170 7.49 16.29 -9.50
C ASP A 170 7.60 16.09 -7.98
N GLY A 171 8.51 16.84 -7.34
CA GLY A 171 8.68 16.86 -5.89
C GLY A 171 9.83 16.01 -5.32
N VAL A 172 10.63 15.34 -6.15
CA VAL A 172 11.88 14.66 -5.73
C VAL A 172 13.01 15.00 -6.70
N ASP A 173 13.84 15.98 -6.35
CA ASP A 173 15.03 16.33 -7.14
C ASP A 173 16.00 15.13 -7.22
N GLY A 174 16.22 14.63 -8.44
CA GLY A 174 17.33 13.72 -8.77
C GLY A 174 17.02 12.22 -8.85
N VAL A 175 15.78 11.75 -8.63
CA VAL A 175 15.42 10.33 -8.83
C VAL A 175 14.59 10.18 -10.10
N LYS A 176 15.19 9.50 -11.07
CA LYS A 176 14.58 9.09 -12.34
C LYS A 176 13.87 7.75 -12.14
N LYS A 177 12.59 7.63 -12.55
CA LYS A 177 11.78 6.41 -12.42
C LYS A 177 11.16 6.00 -13.76
N THR A 178 10.99 4.70 -13.96
CA THR A 178 10.23 4.09 -15.04
C THR A 178 8.73 4.24 -14.78
N VAL A 179 8.03 4.67 -15.82
CA VAL A 179 6.58 4.94 -15.82
C VAL A 179 5.96 3.98 -16.83
N LEU A 180 5.04 3.13 -16.39
CA LEU A 180 4.36 2.17 -17.26
C LEU A 180 2.93 2.68 -17.50
N PRO A 181 2.56 3.05 -18.73
CA PRO A 181 1.30 3.72 -18.99
C PRO A 181 0.11 2.74 -18.98
N LEU A 182 -1.05 3.24 -18.55
CA LEU A 182 -2.33 2.51 -18.50
C LEU A 182 -3.38 3.27 -19.31
N PHE A 183 -3.98 2.60 -20.29
CA PHE A 183 -5.13 3.06 -21.05
C PHE A 183 -6.38 2.34 -20.54
N ILE A 184 -7.44 3.07 -20.26
CA ILE A 184 -8.73 2.53 -19.83
C ILE A 184 -9.79 2.99 -20.82
N MET A 185 -10.33 2.04 -21.59
CA MET A 185 -11.52 2.28 -22.39
C MET A 185 -12.76 2.12 -21.51
N THR A 186 -13.61 3.14 -21.53
CA THR A 186 -14.88 3.21 -20.79
C THR A 186 -16.02 3.43 -21.77
N SER A 187 -17.27 3.35 -21.30
CA SER A 187 -18.48 3.68 -22.05
C SER A 187 -19.18 4.90 -21.45
N GLY A 188 -20.15 5.48 -22.15
CA GLY A 188 -20.94 6.60 -21.60
C GLY A 188 -21.55 6.31 -20.22
N ASP A 189 -21.87 5.04 -19.93
CA ASP A 189 -22.51 4.65 -18.67
C ASP A 189 -21.49 4.41 -17.54
N THR A 190 -20.20 4.25 -17.88
CA THR A 190 -19.11 3.90 -16.94
C THR A 190 -18.06 4.99 -16.80
N HIS A 191 -17.97 5.95 -17.73
CA HIS A 191 -16.87 6.93 -17.82
C HIS A 191 -16.75 7.81 -16.58
N GLU A 192 -17.81 8.58 -16.27
CA GLU A 192 -17.80 9.51 -15.13
C GLU A 192 -17.53 8.78 -13.81
N LYS A 193 -18.25 7.66 -13.58
CA LYS A 193 -18.09 6.80 -12.39
C LYS A 193 -16.65 6.30 -12.24
N THR A 194 -16.01 5.90 -13.34
CA THR A 194 -14.61 5.41 -13.34
C THR A 194 -13.64 6.55 -13.05
N VAL A 195 -13.82 7.70 -13.70
CA VAL A 195 -12.97 8.89 -13.51
C VAL A 195 -13.06 9.42 -12.08
N GLU A 196 -14.28 9.52 -11.54
CA GLU A 196 -14.51 9.97 -10.16
C GLU A 196 -13.90 9.01 -9.16
N PHE A 197 -14.12 7.70 -9.33
CA PHE A 197 -13.57 6.70 -8.41
C PHE A 197 -12.04 6.69 -8.39
N LEU A 198 -11.40 6.78 -9.57
CA LEU A 198 -9.94 6.89 -9.67
C LEU A 198 -9.42 8.18 -9.02
N LYS A 199 -10.08 9.32 -9.23
CA LYS A 199 -9.70 10.59 -8.58
C LYS A 199 -9.87 10.53 -7.06
N GLU A 200 -10.99 9.98 -6.58
CA GLU A 200 -11.29 9.82 -5.15
C GLU A 200 -10.22 8.99 -4.44
N LYS A 201 -9.74 7.91 -5.09
CA LYS A 201 -8.74 7.01 -4.56
C LYS A 201 -7.30 7.36 -4.95
N GLU A 202 -7.06 8.58 -5.43
CA GLU A 202 -5.72 9.06 -5.85
C GLU A 202 -5.01 8.09 -6.81
N TYR A 203 -5.76 7.57 -7.79
CA TYR A 203 -5.32 6.61 -8.81
C TYR A 203 -4.63 5.36 -8.22
N PHE A 204 -4.99 4.97 -6.99
CA PHE A 204 -4.38 3.86 -6.25
C PHE A 204 -2.84 3.95 -6.19
N GLY A 205 -2.34 5.18 -6.21
CA GLY A 205 -0.92 5.50 -6.16
C GLY A 205 -0.14 5.34 -7.47
N LEU A 206 -0.81 5.22 -8.61
CA LEU A 206 -0.26 5.50 -9.94
C LEU A 206 -0.20 7.03 -10.15
N ALA A 207 0.73 7.53 -10.97
CA ALA A 207 0.69 8.94 -11.38
C ALA A 207 -0.54 9.21 -12.25
N LYS A 208 -1.19 10.37 -12.10
CA LYS A 208 -2.36 10.74 -12.91
C LYS A 208 -2.01 10.78 -14.40
N GLU A 209 -0.80 11.25 -14.71
CA GLU A 209 -0.32 11.47 -16.08
C GLU A 209 -0.01 10.16 -16.83
N GLN A 210 0.09 9.03 -16.12
CA GLN A 210 0.26 7.71 -16.76
C GLN A 210 -1.06 6.98 -16.97
N VAL A 211 -2.21 7.53 -16.54
CA VAL A 211 -3.53 6.90 -16.70
C VAL A 211 -4.35 7.66 -17.74
N TYR A 212 -4.54 7.05 -18.91
CA TYR A 212 -5.27 7.58 -20.05
C TYR A 212 -6.67 6.96 -20.06
N ILE A 213 -7.69 7.77 -19.81
CA ILE A 213 -9.08 7.29 -19.84
C ILE A 213 -9.73 7.85 -21.09
N ARG A 214 -10.34 6.98 -21.90
CA ARG A 214 -11.10 7.37 -23.09
C ARG A 214 -12.46 6.68 -23.08
N GLN A 215 -13.48 7.42 -23.46
CA GLN A 215 -14.83 6.92 -23.60
C GLN A 215 -15.01 6.42 -25.03
N GLN A 216 -15.61 5.25 -25.20
CA GLN A 216 -16.12 4.80 -26.49
C GLN A 216 -17.42 5.52 -26.81
N GLU A 217 -17.57 5.89 -28.07
CA GLU A 217 -18.82 6.48 -28.56
C GLU A 217 -19.88 5.38 -28.75
N LYS A 218 -21.16 5.76 -28.63
CA LYS A 218 -22.27 4.86 -28.97
C LYS A 218 -22.57 5.01 -30.46
N VAL A 219 -23.03 3.92 -31.08
CA VAL A 219 -23.50 3.92 -32.48
C VAL A 219 -25.04 3.95 -32.52
N PRO A 220 -25.65 4.49 -33.60
CA PRO A 220 -27.10 4.45 -33.78
C PRO A 220 -27.65 3.03 -33.71
N ALA A 221 -28.77 2.83 -33.02
CA ALA A 221 -29.52 1.58 -33.09
C ALA A 221 -30.37 1.55 -34.38
N LEU A 222 -30.64 0.36 -34.90
CA LEU A 222 -31.35 0.11 -36.14
C LEU A 222 -32.68 -0.56 -35.85
N SER A 223 -33.77 0.04 -36.34
CA SER A 223 -35.14 -0.40 -36.11
C SER A 223 -35.56 -1.59 -36.97
N ASP A 224 -34.95 -1.78 -38.15
CA ASP A 224 -35.32 -2.82 -39.11
C ASP A 224 -34.18 -3.25 -40.05
N CYS A 225 -34.51 -4.16 -40.96
CA CYS A 225 -33.59 -4.72 -41.96
C CYS A 225 -33.15 -3.70 -43.04
N ASP A 226 -33.84 -2.57 -43.20
CA ASP A 226 -33.44 -1.49 -44.12
C ASP A 226 -32.40 -0.54 -43.51
N ALA A 227 -31.97 -0.85 -42.28
CA ALA A 227 -31.08 -0.07 -41.44
C ALA A 227 -31.65 1.33 -41.12
N ARG A 228 -32.98 1.46 -40.91
CA ARG A 228 -33.54 2.73 -40.43
C ARG A 228 -33.13 2.98 -38.97
N ILE A 229 -32.59 4.17 -38.68
CA ILE A 229 -32.15 4.54 -37.33
C ILE A 229 -33.37 4.58 -36.39
N ALA A 230 -33.25 3.89 -35.26
CA ALA A 230 -34.28 3.85 -34.23
C ALA A 230 -34.34 5.16 -33.44
N LEU A 231 -35.55 5.57 -33.06
CA LEU A 231 -35.82 6.71 -32.18
C LEU A 231 -36.29 6.22 -30.81
N LYS A 232 -36.08 7.05 -29.79
CA LYS A 232 -36.78 6.87 -28.50
C LYS A 232 -38.30 7.07 -28.71
N PRO A 233 -39.16 6.47 -27.85
CA PRO A 233 -40.62 6.51 -28.02
C PRO A 233 -41.23 7.91 -28.10
N ASP A 234 -40.55 8.93 -27.56
CA ASP A 234 -40.97 10.33 -27.53
C ASP A 234 -40.49 11.15 -28.74
N GLY A 235 -39.74 10.55 -29.68
CA GLY A 235 -39.21 11.23 -30.87
C GLY A 235 -38.15 12.31 -30.59
N SER A 236 -37.63 12.36 -29.36
CA SER A 236 -36.71 13.43 -28.92
C SER A 236 -35.26 13.20 -29.32
N GLU A 237 -34.85 11.93 -29.44
CA GLU A 237 -33.47 11.49 -29.65
C GLU A 237 -33.42 10.18 -30.43
N ILE A 238 -32.30 9.95 -31.14
CA ILE A 238 -31.99 8.62 -31.68
C ILE A 238 -31.63 7.64 -30.55
N GLU A 239 -32.07 6.39 -30.67
CA GLU A 239 -31.62 5.31 -29.80
C GLU A 239 -30.19 4.95 -30.16
N THR A 240 -29.30 4.81 -29.17
CA THR A 240 -27.90 4.48 -29.38
C THR A 240 -27.47 3.31 -28.50
N LYS A 241 -26.55 2.48 -29.00
CA LYS A 241 -26.03 1.29 -28.30
C LYS A 241 -24.50 1.25 -28.37
N PRO A 242 -23.82 0.58 -27.42
CA PRO A 242 -22.39 0.36 -27.52
C PRO A 242 -22.05 -0.44 -28.79
N HIS A 243 -21.02 0.02 -29.50
CA HIS A 243 -20.51 -0.62 -30.72
C HIS A 243 -19.74 -1.91 -30.43
N GLY A 244 -19.29 -2.11 -29.20
CA GLY A 244 -18.52 -3.30 -28.81
C GLY A 244 -17.16 -2.92 -28.28
N HIS A 245 -16.36 -3.92 -27.92
CA HIS A 245 -15.03 -3.68 -27.36
C HIS A 245 -13.94 -3.56 -28.44
N GLY A 246 -14.25 -3.83 -29.72
CA GLY A 246 -13.34 -3.56 -30.84
C GLY A 246 -12.97 -2.08 -31.00
N ASP A 247 -13.81 -1.16 -30.51
CA ASP A 247 -13.55 0.28 -30.46
C ASP A 247 -12.20 0.65 -29.82
N VAL A 248 -11.65 -0.23 -28.98
CA VAL A 248 -10.34 0.01 -28.36
C VAL A 248 -9.26 0.28 -29.42
N HIS A 249 -9.30 -0.40 -30.56
CA HIS A 249 -8.35 -0.23 -31.66
C HIS A 249 -8.54 1.13 -32.34
N LEU A 250 -9.79 1.50 -32.61
CA LEU A 250 -10.16 2.77 -33.20
C LEU A 250 -9.73 3.95 -32.32
N ILE A 251 -10.03 3.89 -31.02
CA ILE A 251 -9.69 4.95 -30.07
C ILE A 251 -8.18 5.05 -29.89
N LEU A 252 -7.45 3.92 -29.83
CA LEU A 252 -5.98 3.94 -29.77
C LEU A 252 -5.37 4.60 -31.02
N HIS A 253 -5.94 4.34 -32.20
CA HIS A 253 -5.52 4.97 -33.45
C HIS A 253 -5.83 6.48 -33.46
N GLN A 254 -7.09 6.87 -33.27
CA GLN A 254 -7.55 8.26 -33.32
C GLN A 254 -6.88 9.15 -32.26
N SER A 255 -6.60 8.60 -31.08
CA SER A 255 -5.96 9.37 -30.01
C SER A 255 -4.47 9.63 -30.21
N GLY A 256 -3.81 8.91 -31.13
CA GLY A 256 -2.35 8.98 -31.34
C GLY A 256 -1.53 8.52 -30.13
N VAL A 257 -2.16 7.86 -29.14
CA VAL A 257 -1.56 7.55 -27.85
C VAL A 257 -0.41 6.56 -27.96
N LEU A 258 -0.43 5.66 -28.95
CA LEU A 258 0.64 4.70 -29.16
C LEU A 258 1.94 5.38 -29.61
N ASP A 259 1.85 6.34 -30.53
CA ASP A 259 3.02 7.12 -30.96
C ASP A 259 3.56 7.99 -29.82
N GLU A 260 2.66 8.55 -29.00
CA GLU A 260 3.03 9.24 -27.76
C GLU A 260 3.78 8.30 -26.81
N TRP A 261 3.26 7.10 -26.56
CA TRP A 261 3.84 6.15 -25.62
C TRP A 261 5.17 5.57 -26.09
N ARG A 262 5.33 5.33 -27.40
CA ARG A 262 6.62 4.95 -27.98
C ARG A 262 7.67 6.03 -27.76
N ARG A 263 7.31 7.29 -28.00
CA ARG A 263 8.22 8.44 -27.86
C ARG A 263 8.53 8.77 -26.39
N GLN A 264 7.51 8.74 -25.54
CA GLN A 264 7.61 9.22 -24.16
C GLN A 264 8.06 8.13 -23.19
N TYR A 265 7.62 6.89 -23.37
CA TYR A 265 7.87 5.78 -22.45
C TYR A 265 8.70 4.65 -23.08
N GLY A 266 9.00 4.71 -24.38
CA GLY A 266 9.72 3.63 -25.06
C GLY A 266 8.89 2.35 -25.18
N THR A 267 7.56 2.48 -25.22
CA THR A 267 6.64 1.34 -25.21
C THR A 267 6.85 0.48 -26.46
N GLU A 268 7.10 -0.81 -26.25
CA GLU A 268 7.36 -1.81 -27.28
C GLU A 268 6.31 -2.93 -27.24
N TRP A 269 5.68 -3.13 -26.09
CA TRP A 269 4.69 -4.18 -25.85
C TRP A 269 3.40 -3.58 -25.29
N LEU A 270 2.23 -4.12 -25.69
CA LEU A 270 0.96 -3.82 -25.03
C LEU A 270 0.38 -5.09 -24.42
N PHE A 271 -0.20 -4.96 -23.23
CA PHE A 271 -0.96 -6.02 -22.57
C PHE A 271 -2.43 -5.60 -22.43
N PHE A 272 -3.31 -6.26 -23.18
CA PHE A 272 -4.75 -6.05 -23.17
C PHE A 272 -5.41 -7.02 -22.20
N PHE A 273 -6.30 -6.52 -21.35
CA PHE A 273 -7.05 -7.32 -20.38
C PHE A 273 -8.45 -6.75 -20.12
N GLN A 274 -9.32 -7.59 -19.56
CA GLN A 274 -10.74 -7.31 -19.34
C GLN A 274 -11.04 -6.89 -17.88
N ASP A 275 -12.23 -6.35 -17.67
CA ASP A 275 -12.70 -5.72 -16.43
C ASP A 275 -12.68 -6.59 -15.15
N THR A 276 -12.88 -7.90 -15.26
CA THR A 276 -13.20 -8.77 -14.10
C THR A 276 -12.39 -10.07 -14.06
N ASN A 277 -11.22 -10.12 -14.69
CA ASN A 277 -10.27 -11.23 -14.52
C ASN A 277 -9.10 -10.83 -13.59
N CYS A 278 -9.11 -11.29 -12.34
CA CYS A 278 -8.05 -10.98 -11.37
C CYS A 278 -6.78 -11.82 -11.59
N LEU A 279 -6.87 -12.93 -12.33
CA LEU A 279 -5.75 -13.82 -12.62
C LEU A 279 -4.94 -13.39 -13.84
N ALA A 280 -5.43 -12.44 -14.63
CA ALA A 280 -4.81 -12.00 -15.89
C ALA A 280 -3.31 -11.66 -15.76
N PHE A 281 -2.92 -10.98 -14.68
CA PHE A 281 -1.55 -10.55 -14.46
C PHE A 281 -0.57 -11.70 -14.14
N ARG A 282 -1.06 -12.90 -13.80
CA ARG A 282 -0.21 -14.10 -13.67
C ARG A 282 0.39 -14.54 -15.01
N ALA A 283 -0.37 -14.34 -16.09
CA ALA A 283 0.05 -14.70 -17.45
C ALA A 283 0.97 -13.66 -18.11
N LEU A 284 1.05 -12.43 -17.58
CA LEU A 284 1.76 -11.30 -18.22
C LEU A 284 3.20 -11.65 -18.63
N TYR A 285 3.99 -12.11 -17.66
CA TYR A 285 5.42 -12.39 -17.87
C TYR A 285 5.67 -13.53 -18.86
N PRO A 286 5.06 -14.73 -18.69
CA PRO A 286 5.28 -15.80 -19.66
C PRO A 286 4.76 -15.45 -21.07
N MET A 287 3.63 -14.75 -21.21
CA MET A 287 3.14 -14.31 -22.52
C MET A 287 4.11 -13.35 -23.23
N LEU A 288 4.68 -12.40 -22.50
CA LEU A 288 5.72 -11.50 -23.03
C LEU A 288 6.99 -12.28 -23.41
N GLY A 289 7.36 -13.29 -22.62
CA GLY A 289 8.50 -14.16 -22.88
C GLY A 289 8.36 -14.92 -24.19
N ILE A 290 7.21 -15.57 -24.40
CA ILE A 290 6.88 -16.30 -25.63
C ILE A 290 6.80 -15.32 -26.81
N ALA A 291 6.08 -14.20 -26.66
CA ALA A 291 5.94 -13.23 -27.75
C ALA A 291 7.29 -12.68 -28.23
N LYS A 292 8.21 -12.39 -27.30
CA LYS A 292 9.57 -11.96 -27.65
C LYS A 292 10.40 -13.09 -28.26
N ARG A 293 10.36 -14.30 -27.70
CA ARG A 293 11.16 -15.44 -28.16
C ARG A 293 10.80 -15.88 -29.58
N GLU A 294 9.51 -15.94 -29.87
CA GLU A 294 8.96 -16.43 -31.13
C GLU A 294 8.70 -15.33 -32.16
N GLY A 295 8.96 -14.06 -31.80
CA GLY A 295 8.74 -12.92 -32.70
C GLY A 295 7.26 -12.70 -33.06
N LEU A 296 6.36 -12.86 -32.10
CA LEU A 296 4.92 -12.75 -32.33
C LEU A 296 4.46 -11.29 -32.39
N THR A 297 3.69 -10.95 -33.42
CA THR A 297 2.96 -9.67 -33.49
C THR A 297 1.86 -9.61 -32.43
N MET A 298 1.13 -10.71 -32.29
CA MET A 298 0.00 -10.87 -31.38
C MET A 298 0.12 -12.23 -30.69
N ASN A 299 -0.07 -12.26 -29.39
CA ASN A 299 -0.13 -13.49 -28.61
C ASN A 299 -1.41 -13.49 -27.77
N SER A 300 -2.33 -14.41 -28.09
CA SER A 300 -3.59 -14.56 -27.37
C SER A 300 -3.43 -15.60 -26.26
N LEU A 301 -3.89 -15.25 -25.06
CA LEU A 301 -3.98 -16.20 -23.96
C LEU A 301 -5.18 -17.12 -24.17
N ALA A 302 -4.93 -18.41 -24.02
CA ALA A 302 -5.96 -19.42 -24.05
C ALA A 302 -5.84 -20.41 -22.90
N ILE A 303 -6.92 -21.16 -22.70
CA ILE A 303 -7.04 -22.24 -21.72
C ILE A 303 -7.49 -23.53 -22.39
N PRO A 304 -7.22 -24.69 -21.78
CA PRO A 304 -7.94 -25.92 -22.11
C PRO A 304 -9.45 -25.67 -21.96
N ARG A 305 -10.18 -25.74 -23.07
CA ARG A 305 -11.60 -25.43 -23.17
C ARG A 305 -12.41 -26.72 -23.14
N MET A 306 -13.50 -26.77 -22.39
CA MET A 306 -14.39 -27.93 -22.44
C MET A 306 -15.16 -27.91 -23.78
N ALA A 307 -15.35 -29.07 -24.41
CA ALA A 307 -16.16 -29.13 -25.62
C ALA A 307 -17.56 -28.57 -25.35
N LYS A 308 -18.07 -27.77 -26.29
CA LYS A 308 -19.35 -27.03 -26.22
C LYS A 308 -19.45 -25.99 -25.11
N GLU A 309 -18.33 -25.62 -24.49
CA GLU A 309 -18.31 -24.49 -23.56
C GLU A 309 -18.60 -23.17 -24.31
N ALA A 310 -19.35 -22.27 -23.66
CA ALA A 310 -19.71 -20.95 -24.17
C ALA A 310 -18.53 -19.94 -24.09
N VAL A 311 -17.38 -20.37 -24.58
CA VAL A 311 -16.12 -19.62 -24.69
C VAL A 311 -15.65 -19.79 -26.13
N GLY A 312 -15.25 -18.72 -26.80
CA GLY A 312 -14.70 -18.78 -28.16
C GLY A 312 -13.44 -19.64 -28.25
N ALA A 313 -13.19 -20.24 -29.40
CA ALA A 313 -12.04 -21.09 -29.64
C ALA A 313 -11.05 -20.41 -30.58
N ILE A 314 -9.75 -20.50 -30.31
CA ILE A 314 -8.73 -20.00 -31.22
C ILE A 314 -8.46 -21.07 -32.28
N CYS A 315 -8.70 -20.74 -33.53
CA CYS A 315 -8.55 -21.64 -34.67
C CYS A 315 -7.54 -21.05 -35.66
N LYS A 316 -6.76 -21.93 -36.29
CA LYS A 316 -6.04 -21.62 -37.53
C LYS A 316 -6.94 -21.97 -38.70
N LEU A 317 -7.31 -20.96 -39.48
CA LEU A 317 -8.15 -21.09 -40.65
C LEU A 317 -7.29 -20.97 -41.91
N THR A 318 -7.40 -21.95 -42.80
CA THR A 318 -6.65 -21.99 -44.06
C THR A 318 -7.61 -22.07 -45.23
N LYS A 319 -7.44 -21.23 -46.25
CA LYS A 319 -8.14 -21.35 -47.54
C LYS A 319 -7.31 -22.12 -48.55
N ASP A 320 -7.97 -22.64 -49.58
CA ASP A 320 -7.31 -23.36 -50.68
C ASP A 320 -6.39 -22.46 -51.52
N ASP A 321 -6.58 -21.13 -51.47
CA ASP A 321 -5.71 -20.12 -52.10
C ASP A 321 -4.40 -19.85 -51.32
N GLY A 322 -4.20 -20.51 -50.17
CA GLY A 322 -3.04 -20.34 -49.31
C GLY A 322 -3.20 -19.28 -48.21
N ASN A 323 -4.31 -18.53 -48.17
CA ASN A 323 -4.56 -17.54 -47.11
C ASN A 323 -4.72 -18.25 -45.76
N ILE A 324 -3.88 -17.87 -44.79
CA ILE A 324 -3.88 -18.41 -43.42
C ILE A 324 -4.20 -17.30 -42.44
N MET A 325 -5.09 -17.58 -41.50
CA MET A 325 -5.38 -16.66 -40.40
C MET A 325 -5.56 -17.44 -39.10
N VAL A 326 -4.95 -16.96 -38.02
CA VAL A 326 -5.25 -17.44 -36.66
C VAL A 326 -6.13 -16.40 -36.01
N LEU A 327 -7.29 -16.79 -35.48
CA LEU A 327 -8.19 -15.88 -34.75
C LEU A 327 -9.14 -16.66 -33.84
N ASN A 328 -9.89 -15.90 -33.05
CA ASN A 328 -11.01 -16.41 -32.27
C ASN A 328 -12.23 -16.69 -33.17
N VAL A 329 -12.82 -17.86 -33.03
CA VAL A 329 -14.13 -18.25 -33.56
C VAL A 329 -15.09 -18.36 -32.39
N GLU A 330 -16.18 -17.59 -32.43
CA GLU A 330 -17.18 -17.60 -31.36
C GLU A 330 -17.89 -18.95 -31.24
N TYR A 331 -18.26 -19.32 -30.01
CA TYR A 331 -18.82 -20.65 -29.71
C TYR A 331 -20.11 -20.96 -30.51
N ASN A 332 -20.88 -19.94 -30.86
CA ASN A 332 -22.11 -20.07 -31.66
C ASN A 332 -21.84 -20.28 -33.16
N GLN A 333 -20.62 -20.02 -33.62
CA GLN A 333 -20.17 -20.25 -34.99
C GLN A 333 -19.27 -21.49 -35.10
N LEU A 334 -18.64 -21.89 -34.00
CA LEU A 334 -17.65 -22.98 -33.95
C LEU A 334 -18.24 -24.32 -34.40
N ASP A 335 -19.40 -24.73 -33.87
CA ASP A 335 -20.00 -26.02 -34.22
C ASP A 335 -20.35 -26.11 -35.71
N ALA A 336 -20.82 -25.00 -36.30
CA ALA A 336 -21.10 -24.93 -37.74
C ALA A 336 -19.81 -25.03 -38.57
N LEU A 337 -18.75 -24.31 -38.16
CA LEU A 337 -17.44 -24.35 -38.81
C LEU A 337 -16.80 -25.75 -38.77
N LEU A 338 -17.00 -26.48 -37.67
CA LEU A 338 -16.43 -27.80 -37.45
C LEU A 338 -17.33 -28.94 -37.96
N ALA A 339 -18.49 -28.65 -38.58
CA ALA A 339 -19.44 -29.68 -38.99
C ALA A 339 -18.83 -30.76 -39.89
N GLY A 340 -17.92 -30.38 -40.81
CA GLY A 340 -17.18 -31.31 -41.68
C GLY A 340 -16.19 -32.22 -40.95
N ASP A 341 -15.71 -31.80 -39.78
CA ASP A 341 -14.81 -32.54 -38.87
C ASP A 341 -15.59 -33.29 -37.76
N GLY A 342 -16.93 -33.27 -37.82
CA GLY A 342 -17.80 -33.91 -36.84
C GLY A 342 -18.15 -33.07 -35.61
N GLY A 343 -17.97 -31.75 -35.67
CA GLY A 343 -18.32 -30.77 -34.62
C GLY A 343 -17.26 -30.60 -33.52
N ASP A 344 -17.55 -29.75 -32.53
CA ASP A 344 -16.69 -29.57 -31.35
C ASP A 344 -16.78 -30.80 -30.41
N ARG A 345 -15.94 -31.81 -30.67
CA ARG A 345 -15.93 -33.07 -29.91
C ARG A 345 -14.99 -33.01 -28.71
N PRO A 346 -15.38 -33.60 -27.55
CA PRO A 346 -14.47 -33.79 -26.44
C PRO A 346 -13.44 -34.87 -26.77
N GLU A 347 -12.18 -34.64 -26.37
CA GLU A 347 -11.17 -35.68 -26.25
C GLU A 347 -11.46 -36.57 -25.02
N ALA A 348 -10.62 -37.59 -24.77
CA ALA A 348 -10.80 -38.54 -23.67
C ALA A 348 -10.91 -37.89 -22.27
N ASN A 349 -10.37 -36.67 -22.11
CA ASN A 349 -10.40 -35.88 -20.88
C ASN A 349 -11.57 -34.85 -20.84
N GLY A 350 -12.44 -34.82 -21.86
CA GLY A 350 -13.55 -33.87 -21.98
C GLY A 350 -13.21 -32.51 -22.61
N VAL A 351 -11.94 -32.26 -22.92
CA VAL A 351 -11.42 -30.99 -23.46
C VAL A 351 -11.56 -30.98 -24.98
N SER A 352 -11.82 -29.81 -25.57
CA SER A 352 -11.81 -29.58 -27.01
C SER A 352 -10.37 -29.52 -27.55
N LYS A 353 -10.17 -30.02 -28.78
CA LYS A 353 -8.88 -29.87 -29.49
C LYS A 353 -8.51 -28.41 -29.75
N TYR A 354 -9.49 -27.49 -29.71
CA TYR A 354 -9.26 -26.07 -29.91
C TYR A 354 -9.20 -25.30 -28.58
N PRO A 355 -8.13 -24.52 -28.35
CA PRO A 355 -7.94 -23.81 -27.09
C PRO A 355 -8.92 -22.65 -26.94
N GLY A 356 -9.41 -22.42 -25.72
CA GLY A 356 -10.43 -21.41 -25.41
C GLY A 356 -9.84 -20.03 -25.18
N ASN A 357 -10.33 -19.04 -25.90
CA ASN A 357 -9.84 -17.67 -25.83
C ASN A 357 -10.23 -16.98 -24.51
N CYS A 358 -9.24 -16.40 -23.84
CA CYS A 358 -9.44 -15.65 -22.59
C CYS A 358 -9.65 -14.14 -22.80
N ASN A 359 -9.49 -13.64 -24.04
CA ASN A 359 -9.50 -12.22 -24.37
C ASN A 359 -8.47 -11.40 -23.56
N ILE A 360 -7.30 -12.00 -23.36
CA ILE A 360 -6.08 -11.35 -22.85
C ILE A 360 -5.04 -11.47 -23.95
N ILE A 361 -4.48 -10.34 -24.37
CA ILE A 361 -3.68 -10.28 -25.61
C ILE A 361 -2.41 -9.47 -25.36
N VAL A 362 -1.27 -9.98 -25.84
CA VAL A 362 -0.03 -9.22 -25.95
C VAL A 362 0.18 -8.80 -27.40
N PHE A 363 0.52 -7.53 -27.64
CA PHE A 363 0.91 -7.03 -28.96
C PHE A 363 2.34 -6.50 -28.97
N HIS A 364 3.06 -6.77 -30.06
CA HIS A 364 4.30 -6.09 -30.42
C HIS A 364 3.94 -4.75 -31.12
N VAL A 365 4.20 -3.64 -30.44
CA VAL A 365 3.71 -2.30 -30.81
C VAL A 365 4.15 -1.84 -32.21
N PRO A 366 5.42 -2.02 -32.63
CA PRO A 366 5.86 -1.55 -33.95
C PRO A 366 5.04 -2.11 -35.12
N GLU A 367 4.65 -3.38 -35.05
CA GLU A 367 3.84 -4.04 -36.08
C GLU A 367 2.35 -3.77 -35.90
N TYR A 368 1.86 -3.83 -34.66
CA TYR A 368 0.47 -3.51 -34.33
C TYR A 368 0.08 -2.08 -34.75
N ALA A 369 0.97 -1.11 -34.57
CA ALA A 369 0.74 0.27 -35.01
C ALA A 369 0.62 0.39 -36.54
N GLN A 370 1.29 -0.47 -37.31
CA GLN A 370 1.15 -0.52 -38.77
C GLN A 370 -0.23 -1.06 -39.16
N VAL A 371 -0.68 -2.11 -38.49
CA VAL A 371 -2.03 -2.68 -38.68
C VAL A 371 -3.10 -1.62 -38.41
N LEU A 372 -3.02 -0.92 -37.26
CA LEU A 372 -3.95 0.16 -36.94
C LEU A 372 -3.92 1.30 -37.97
N LYS A 373 -2.74 1.68 -38.45
CA LYS A 373 -2.62 2.75 -39.45
C LYS A 373 -3.20 2.34 -40.80
N LYS A 374 -3.06 1.07 -41.19
CA LYS A 374 -3.64 0.51 -42.40
C LYS A 374 -5.16 0.42 -42.30
N SER A 375 -5.70 -0.05 -41.17
CA SER A 375 -7.13 -0.22 -40.98
C SER A 375 -7.88 1.04 -40.53
N GLY A 376 -7.16 2.13 -40.22
CA GLY A 376 -7.74 3.28 -39.53
C GLY A 376 -8.23 2.95 -38.11
N GLY A 377 -7.75 1.85 -37.53
CA GLY A 377 -8.20 1.31 -36.25
C GLY A 377 -9.55 0.58 -36.31
N LEU A 378 -10.17 0.46 -37.49
CA LEU A 378 -11.34 -0.39 -37.68
C LEU A 378 -10.94 -1.86 -37.61
N VAL A 379 -11.83 -2.65 -37.03
CA VAL A 379 -11.81 -4.12 -37.09
C VAL A 379 -13.12 -4.58 -37.73
N PRO A 380 -13.17 -5.79 -38.32
CA PRO A 380 -14.38 -6.25 -38.97
C PRO A 380 -15.59 -6.22 -38.04
N GLU A 381 -16.69 -5.74 -38.60
CA GLU A 381 -17.95 -5.58 -37.90
C GLU A 381 -18.94 -6.68 -38.27
N PHE A 382 -19.87 -6.95 -37.36
CA PHE A 382 -20.96 -7.90 -37.54
C PHE A 382 -22.27 -7.33 -36.98
N VAL A 383 -23.38 -8.01 -37.24
CA VAL A 383 -24.69 -7.71 -36.62
C VAL A 383 -25.29 -8.98 -36.05
N ASN A 384 -25.96 -8.86 -34.90
CA ASN A 384 -26.67 -9.97 -34.27
C ASN A 384 -28.12 -9.57 -33.90
N PRO A 385 -29.00 -9.34 -34.90
CA PRO A 385 -30.39 -8.98 -34.67
C PRO A 385 -31.18 -10.10 -33.96
N LYS A 386 -32.00 -9.70 -32.99
CA LYS A 386 -32.98 -10.59 -32.34
C LYS A 386 -34.30 -10.52 -33.09
N TYR A 387 -34.63 -11.53 -33.86
CA TYR A 387 -35.86 -11.56 -34.66
C TYR A 387 -37.09 -11.98 -33.84
N ALA A 388 -38.25 -11.43 -34.22
CA ALA A 388 -39.56 -11.73 -33.64
C ALA A 388 -39.94 -13.20 -33.87
N ASP A 389 -39.69 -13.67 -35.09
CA ASP A 389 -39.98 -15.00 -35.61
C ASP A 389 -38.88 -15.45 -36.59
N ASP A 390 -39.04 -16.66 -37.15
CA ASP A 390 -38.08 -17.28 -38.07
C ASP A 390 -38.06 -16.65 -39.47
N SER A 391 -38.97 -15.72 -39.80
CA SER A 391 -38.97 -15.02 -41.09
C SER A 391 -37.76 -14.07 -41.23
N LYS A 392 -37.11 -13.73 -40.10
CA LYS A 392 -36.00 -12.78 -40.02
C LYS A 392 -36.32 -11.40 -40.64
N VAL A 393 -37.58 -10.96 -40.55
CA VAL A 393 -38.01 -9.65 -41.09
C VAL A 393 -38.13 -8.59 -39.99
N THR A 394 -38.71 -8.94 -38.84
CA THR A 394 -39.00 -7.98 -37.77
C THR A 394 -38.12 -8.23 -36.56
N PHE A 395 -37.58 -7.16 -35.96
CA PHE A 395 -36.78 -7.26 -34.74
C PHE A 395 -37.65 -7.24 -33.47
N LYS A 396 -37.28 -8.04 -32.46
CA LYS A 396 -37.83 -7.96 -31.09
C LYS A 396 -37.45 -6.67 -30.39
N SER A 397 -36.30 -6.12 -30.75
CA SER A 397 -35.74 -4.88 -30.23
C SER A 397 -34.74 -4.31 -31.24
N PRO A 398 -34.57 -2.99 -31.33
CA PRO A 398 -33.58 -2.40 -32.25
C PRO A 398 -32.19 -3.04 -32.10
N THR A 399 -31.52 -3.31 -33.22
CA THR A 399 -30.17 -3.91 -33.25
C THR A 399 -29.09 -2.83 -33.43
N ARG A 400 -27.83 -3.22 -33.56
CA ARG A 400 -26.71 -2.34 -33.94
C ARG A 400 -25.62 -3.15 -34.63
N VAL A 401 -24.77 -2.46 -35.37
CA VAL A 401 -23.45 -2.97 -35.79
C VAL A 401 -22.59 -3.17 -34.54
N GLU A 402 -21.79 -4.23 -34.52
CA GLU A 402 -20.90 -4.60 -33.44
C GLU A 402 -19.49 -4.93 -33.92
N CYS A 403 -18.49 -4.75 -33.07
CA CYS A 403 -17.10 -5.12 -33.35
C CYS A 403 -16.41 -5.76 -32.12
N MET A 404 -15.50 -6.71 -32.38
CA MET A 404 -14.75 -7.41 -31.34
C MET A 404 -13.25 -7.14 -31.42
N MET A 405 -12.60 -6.94 -30.28
CA MET A 405 -11.17 -6.62 -30.22
C MET A 405 -10.28 -7.79 -30.68
N GLN A 406 -10.73 -9.03 -30.47
CA GLN A 406 -10.00 -10.22 -30.89
C GLN A 406 -10.09 -10.50 -32.39
N ASP A 407 -10.88 -9.73 -33.15
CA ASP A 407 -11.01 -9.87 -34.60
C ASP A 407 -9.97 -9.09 -35.40
N ILE A 408 -9.09 -8.33 -34.74
CA ILE A 408 -8.00 -7.61 -35.41
C ILE A 408 -7.06 -8.48 -36.28
N PRO A 409 -6.85 -9.79 -36.04
CA PRO A 409 -6.08 -10.64 -36.95
C PRO A 409 -6.63 -10.68 -38.39
N ARG A 410 -7.91 -10.35 -38.60
CA ARG A 410 -8.49 -10.22 -39.95
C ARG A 410 -7.89 -9.06 -40.76
N MET A 411 -7.19 -8.15 -40.09
CA MET A 411 -6.47 -7.03 -40.70
C MET A 411 -4.98 -7.31 -40.87
N PHE A 412 -4.50 -8.52 -40.52
CA PHE A 412 -3.11 -8.92 -40.69
C PHE A 412 -2.82 -9.30 -42.14
N ASP A 413 -1.59 -9.02 -42.56
CA ASP A 413 -1.03 -9.54 -43.80
C ASP A 413 -0.09 -10.71 -43.48
N ASP A 414 0.56 -11.29 -44.50
CA ASP A 414 1.49 -12.43 -44.35
C ASP A 414 2.73 -12.15 -43.45
N LYS A 415 2.93 -10.89 -43.05
CA LYS A 415 4.05 -10.48 -42.20
C LYS A 415 3.76 -10.62 -40.71
N GLN A 416 2.49 -10.55 -40.29
CA GLN A 416 2.14 -10.55 -38.88
C GLN A 416 1.88 -11.98 -38.39
N ILE A 417 2.44 -12.31 -37.23
CA ILE A 417 2.37 -13.64 -36.64
C ILE A 417 1.48 -13.59 -35.39
N HIS A 418 0.44 -14.43 -35.39
CA HIS A 418 -0.46 -14.60 -34.25
C HIS A 418 -0.22 -15.95 -33.58
N GLY A 419 0.30 -15.93 -32.35
CA GLY A 419 0.50 -17.11 -31.52
C GLY A 419 -0.59 -17.29 -30.45
N CYS A 420 -0.68 -18.52 -29.94
CA CYS A 420 -1.63 -18.91 -28.90
C CYS A 420 -0.87 -19.49 -27.70
N THR A 421 -0.87 -18.79 -26.57
CA THR A 421 -0.28 -19.32 -25.33
C THR A 421 -1.34 -20.02 -24.50
N VAL A 422 -1.16 -21.30 -24.23
CA VAL A 422 -2.12 -22.11 -23.48
C VAL A 422 -1.63 -22.31 -22.04
N MET A 423 -2.47 -21.96 -21.08
CA MET A 423 -2.19 -22.14 -19.65
C MET A 423 -3.38 -22.80 -18.95
N PRO A 424 -3.17 -23.48 -17.81
CA PRO A 424 -4.27 -24.02 -17.02
C PRO A 424 -5.23 -22.92 -16.55
N ARG A 425 -6.54 -23.20 -16.60
CA ARG A 425 -7.58 -22.25 -16.21
C ARG A 425 -7.35 -21.63 -14.82
N TRP A 426 -7.04 -22.47 -13.83
CA TRP A 426 -6.80 -22.04 -12.45
C TRP A 426 -5.66 -21.01 -12.32
N PHE A 427 -4.74 -20.97 -13.29
CA PHE A 427 -3.58 -20.09 -13.24
C PHE A 427 -3.90 -18.68 -13.75
N CYS A 428 -4.71 -18.56 -14.81
CA CYS A 428 -4.83 -17.32 -15.58
C CYS A 428 -6.25 -16.86 -15.92
N PHE A 429 -7.29 -17.67 -15.67
CA PHE A 429 -8.65 -17.37 -16.10
C PHE A 429 -9.70 -17.63 -15.03
N SER A 430 -10.20 -16.54 -14.44
CA SER A 430 -11.39 -16.55 -13.59
C SER A 430 -12.12 -15.22 -13.73
N THR A 431 -13.41 -15.23 -14.06
CA THR A 431 -14.18 -14.02 -14.41
C THR A 431 -15.51 -13.93 -13.68
N ILE A 432 -16.06 -12.72 -13.60
CA ILE A 432 -17.41 -12.46 -13.07
C ILE A 432 -18.31 -12.00 -14.20
N LYS A 433 -19.06 -12.94 -14.78
CA LYS A 433 -19.95 -12.72 -15.93
C LYS A 433 -21.41 -13.04 -15.63
N ASN A 434 -21.68 -13.87 -14.62
CA ASN A 434 -23.03 -14.37 -14.32
C ASN A 434 -23.50 -13.91 -12.93
N CYS A 435 -24.78 -13.58 -12.82
CA CYS A 435 -25.46 -13.48 -11.53
C CYS A 435 -25.65 -14.88 -10.90
N CYS A 436 -26.00 -14.95 -9.62
CA CYS A 436 -26.11 -16.23 -8.90
C CYS A 436 -27.10 -17.22 -9.56
N SER A 437 -28.24 -16.73 -10.07
CA SER A 437 -29.26 -17.58 -10.69
C SER A 437 -28.82 -18.20 -12.02
N ASP A 438 -28.01 -17.49 -12.81
CA ASP A 438 -27.47 -18.01 -14.07
C ASP A 438 -26.24 -18.88 -13.83
N ALA A 439 -25.41 -18.49 -12.86
CA ALA A 439 -24.23 -19.23 -12.44
C ALA A 439 -24.59 -20.64 -11.92
N ALA A 440 -25.70 -20.78 -11.18
CA ALA A 440 -26.18 -22.06 -10.65
C ALA A 440 -26.52 -23.09 -11.74
N LYS A 441 -26.74 -22.65 -13.00
CA LYS A 441 -27.09 -23.52 -14.13
C LYS A 441 -25.86 -23.95 -14.94
N LYS A 442 -24.68 -23.41 -14.65
CA LYS A 442 -23.45 -23.62 -15.42
C LYS A 442 -22.49 -24.54 -14.67
N VAL A 443 -21.75 -25.34 -15.44
CA VAL A 443 -20.65 -26.18 -14.90
C VAL A 443 -19.51 -25.32 -14.36
N THR A 444 -19.19 -24.24 -15.07
CA THR A 444 -18.26 -23.19 -14.64
C THR A 444 -19.06 -21.94 -14.27
N PRO A 445 -19.24 -21.64 -12.96
CA PRO A 445 -20.20 -20.63 -12.54
C PRO A 445 -19.86 -19.20 -12.98
N GLU A 446 -18.58 -18.84 -13.04
CA GLU A 446 -18.07 -17.48 -13.41
C GLU A 446 -18.87 -16.34 -12.75
N CYS A 447 -19.04 -16.46 -11.43
CA CYS A 447 -19.72 -15.49 -10.58
C CYS A 447 -18.77 -15.00 -9.48
N ALA A 448 -19.20 -14.02 -8.68
CA ALA A 448 -18.38 -13.47 -7.60
C ALA A 448 -17.87 -14.54 -6.63
N PHE A 449 -18.73 -15.51 -6.27
CA PHE A 449 -18.36 -16.60 -5.37
C PHE A 449 -17.28 -17.51 -5.96
N SER A 450 -17.45 -17.98 -7.19
CA SER A 450 -16.44 -18.85 -7.82
C SER A 450 -15.13 -18.10 -8.08
N ALA A 451 -15.19 -16.82 -8.47
CA ALA A 451 -14.00 -16.03 -8.77
C ALA A 451 -13.13 -15.75 -7.54
N GLU A 452 -13.76 -15.51 -6.39
CA GLU A 452 -13.05 -15.40 -5.11
C GLU A 452 -12.37 -16.72 -4.72
N GLN A 453 -13.07 -17.84 -4.86
CA GLN A 453 -12.51 -19.17 -4.56
C GLN A 453 -11.36 -19.54 -5.50
N ASP A 454 -11.48 -19.21 -6.79
CA ASP A 454 -10.41 -19.41 -7.78
C ASP A 454 -9.16 -18.58 -7.43
N LEU A 455 -9.33 -17.36 -6.91
CA LEU A 455 -8.20 -16.52 -6.48
C LEU A 455 -7.46 -17.13 -5.27
N TYR A 456 -8.19 -17.73 -4.34
CA TYR A 456 -7.59 -18.46 -3.21
C TYR A 456 -6.86 -19.72 -3.69
N HIS A 457 -7.51 -20.51 -4.55
CA HIS A 457 -6.92 -21.69 -5.14
C HIS A 457 -5.65 -21.37 -5.95
N ASN A 458 -5.70 -20.31 -6.76
CA ASN A 458 -4.55 -19.80 -7.51
C ASN A 458 -3.37 -19.48 -6.60
N SER A 459 -3.63 -18.76 -5.50
CA SER A 459 -2.60 -18.37 -4.54
C SER A 459 -1.96 -19.58 -3.86
N ILE A 460 -2.74 -20.61 -3.52
CA ILE A 460 -2.25 -21.87 -2.93
C ILE A 460 -1.29 -22.57 -3.90
N LEU A 461 -1.75 -22.84 -5.12
CA LEU A 461 -0.96 -23.57 -6.11
C LEU A 461 0.29 -22.79 -6.53
N CYS A 462 0.18 -21.46 -6.68
CA CYS A 462 1.34 -20.62 -6.98
C CYS A 462 2.40 -20.68 -5.87
N LEU A 463 2.01 -20.71 -4.60
CA LEU A 463 2.95 -20.85 -3.48
C LEU A 463 3.64 -22.22 -3.48
N GLN A 464 2.92 -23.31 -3.78
CA GLN A 464 3.49 -24.65 -3.89
C GLN A 464 4.55 -24.72 -5.01
N ILE A 465 4.25 -24.16 -6.19
CA ILE A 465 5.18 -24.14 -7.33
C ILE A 465 6.38 -23.20 -7.08
N ALA A 466 6.13 -22.05 -6.47
CA ALA A 466 7.18 -21.08 -6.16
C ALA A 466 8.15 -21.60 -5.09
N ALA A 467 7.69 -22.46 -4.18
CA ALA A 467 8.46 -22.97 -3.06
C ALA A 467 8.39 -24.51 -2.91
N PRO A 468 8.98 -25.27 -3.86
CA PRO A 468 8.93 -26.74 -3.85
C PRO A 468 9.62 -27.37 -2.63
N ASN A 469 10.49 -26.62 -1.95
CA ASN A 469 11.20 -27.08 -0.75
C ASN A 469 10.40 -26.89 0.55
N ILE A 470 9.17 -26.39 0.50
CA ILE A 470 8.28 -26.26 1.66
C ILE A 470 7.23 -27.35 1.59
N GLN A 471 7.12 -28.16 2.65
CA GLN A 471 6.02 -29.11 2.75
C GLN A 471 4.71 -28.35 3.07
N MET A 472 3.79 -28.25 2.12
CA MET A 472 2.49 -27.60 2.34
C MET A 472 1.40 -28.66 2.56
N ASN A 473 0.85 -28.73 3.77
CA ASN A 473 -0.31 -29.54 4.09
C ASN A 473 -1.58 -28.67 3.93
N ILE A 474 -2.29 -28.88 2.83
CA ILE A 474 -3.49 -28.13 2.44
C ILE A 474 -4.67 -29.10 2.50
N PRO A 475 -5.76 -28.74 3.18
CA PRO A 475 -6.94 -29.59 3.24
C PRO A 475 -7.64 -29.62 1.87
N ASP A 476 -8.30 -30.74 1.57
CA ASP A 476 -9.10 -30.86 0.36
C ASP A 476 -10.22 -29.79 0.32
N PRO A 477 -10.56 -29.26 -0.87
CA PRO A 477 -11.65 -28.30 -1.01
C PRO A 477 -12.98 -28.90 -0.58
N ILE A 478 -13.80 -28.12 0.13
CA ILE A 478 -15.11 -28.58 0.60
C ILE A 478 -16.19 -28.12 -0.39
N PRO A 479 -17.17 -28.97 -0.75
CA PRO A 479 -18.35 -28.52 -1.50
C PRO A 479 -19.14 -27.48 -0.69
N ALA A 480 -19.37 -26.32 -1.27
CA ALA A 480 -20.11 -25.22 -0.66
C ALA A 480 -21.20 -24.71 -1.61
N THR A 481 -22.34 -24.30 -1.04
CA THR A 481 -23.44 -23.72 -1.80
C THR A 481 -23.74 -22.32 -1.30
N TYR A 482 -23.65 -21.33 -2.19
CA TYR A 482 -23.96 -19.94 -1.88
C TYR A 482 -24.95 -19.38 -2.90
N ASN A 483 -26.10 -18.88 -2.43
CA ASN A 483 -27.18 -18.37 -3.28
C ASN A 483 -27.56 -19.32 -4.43
N GLY A 484 -27.60 -20.63 -4.15
CA GLY A 484 -27.90 -21.68 -5.14
C GLY A 484 -26.74 -22.07 -6.06
N VAL A 485 -25.59 -21.39 -5.99
CA VAL A 485 -24.38 -21.76 -6.74
C VAL A 485 -23.60 -22.79 -5.94
N VAL A 486 -23.46 -23.99 -6.48
CA VAL A 486 -22.62 -25.06 -5.91
C VAL A 486 -21.20 -24.91 -6.46
N TYR A 487 -20.21 -24.77 -5.58
CA TYR A 487 -18.80 -24.70 -5.97
C TYR A 487 -17.90 -25.29 -4.88
N ARG A 488 -16.58 -25.18 -5.07
CA ARG A 488 -15.56 -25.62 -4.12
C ARG A 488 -15.08 -24.44 -3.27
N GLU A 489 -15.07 -24.62 -1.96
CA GLU A 489 -14.47 -23.68 -1.02
C GLU A 489 -13.04 -24.13 -0.68
N TYR A 490 -12.10 -23.18 -0.77
CA TYR A 490 -10.69 -23.38 -0.48
C TYR A 490 -10.28 -22.59 0.78
N PRO A 491 -9.21 -23.00 1.49
CA PRO A 491 -8.62 -22.18 2.54
C PRO A 491 -8.30 -20.77 2.04
N ARG A 492 -8.58 -19.75 2.87
CA ARG A 492 -8.45 -18.34 2.48
C ARG A 492 -6.99 -17.91 2.45
N VAL A 493 -6.32 -18.23 1.36
CA VAL A 493 -4.92 -17.92 1.09
C VAL A 493 -4.85 -16.89 -0.01
N TRP A 494 -4.23 -15.74 0.24
CA TRP A 494 -4.09 -14.71 -0.80
C TRP A 494 -2.72 -14.03 -0.79
N VAL A 495 -2.12 -13.95 -1.98
CA VAL A 495 -0.86 -13.24 -2.23
C VAL A 495 -1.18 -11.91 -2.90
N SER A 496 -0.91 -10.80 -2.19
CA SER A 496 -1.22 -9.46 -2.69
C SER A 496 -0.43 -9.13 -3.96
N PRO A 497 -1.07 -8.47 -4.96
CA PRO A 497 -0.39 -8.02 -6.18
C PRO A 497 0.68 -6.95 -5.89
N GLN A 498 0.60 -6.26 -4.74
CA GLN A 498 1.64 -5.33 -4.28
C GLN A 498 2.95 -6.03 -3.85
N VAL A 499 2.90 -7.36 -3.65
CA VAL A 499 4.04 -8.19 -3.22
C VAL A 499 4.64 -8.94 -4.41
N ALA A 500 3.82 -9.67 -5.16
CA ALA A 500 4.28 -10.53 -6.25
C ALA A 500 3.23 -10.65 -7.34
N VAL A 501 3.65 -10.40 -8.59
CA VAL A 501 2.80 -10.56 -9.78
C VAL A 501 3.09 -11.90 -10.48
N SER A 502 4.36 -12.34 -10.47
CA SER A 502 4.81 -13.59 -11.12
C SER A 502 5.26 -14.68 -10.12
N LEU A 503 5.38 -15.93 -10.58
CA LEU A 503 5.87 -17.04 -9.74
C LEU A 503 7.32 -16.84 -9.32
N THR A 504 8.15 -16.28 -10.19
CA THR A 504 9.53 -15.96 -9.87
C THR A 504 9.60 -14.86 -8.80
N ASP A 505 8.69 -13.88 -8.78
CA ASP A 505 8.65 -12.89 -7.69
C ASP A 505 8.34 -13.58 -6.36
N MET A 506 7.33 -14.47 -6.35
CA MET A 506 7.00 -15.27 -5.17
C MET A 506 8.21 -16.12 -4.74
N ARG A 507 8.86 -16.81 -5.67
CA ARG A 507 10.05 -17.64 -5.40
C ARG A 507 11.19 -16.82 -4.82
N GLN A 508 11.45 -15.62 -5.33
CA GLN A 508 12.48 -14.72 -4.80
C GLN A 508 12.18 -14.27 -3.37
N ILE A 509 10.90 -14.02 -3.05
CA ILE A 509 10.47 -13.65 -1.70
C ILE A 509 10.63 -14.82 -0.73
N LEU A 510 10.32 -16.05 -1.18
CA LEU A 510 10.36 -17.26 -0.36
C LEU A 510 11.80 -17.79 -0.16
N ARG A 511 12.71 -17.62 -1.14
CA ARG A 511 14.12 -18.12 -1.11
C ARG A 511 14.91 -17.85 0.16
N HIS A 512 14.63 -16.79 0.89
CA HIS A 512 15.42 -16.41 2.06
C HIS A 512 14.79 -16.76 3.40
N LYS A 513 13.53 -17.20 3.49
CA LYS A 513 12.77 -17.17 4.75
C LYS A 513 11.67 -18.22 4.94
N SER A 514 11.63 -19.25 4.11
CA SER A 514 10.54 -20.21 4.19
C SER A 514 10.58 -21.11 5.43
N PRO A 515 9.42 -21.40 6.05
CA PRO A 515 9.28 -22.50 6.99
C PRO A 515 9.57 -23.84 6.30
N ALA A 516 9.96 -24.87 7.06
CA ALA A 516 10.09 -26.22 6.51
C ALA A 516 8.72 -26.82 6.13
N GLN A 517 7.65 -26.38 6.82
CA GLN A 517 6.29 -26.85 6.61
C GLN A 517 5.26 -25.71 6.80
N ILE A 518 4.22 -25.68 5.96
CA ILE A 518 3.02 -24.85 6.13
C ILE A 518 1.84 -25.80 6.30
N ILE A 519 1.04 -25.62 7.35
CA ILE A 519 -0.18 -26.42 7.59
C ILE A 519 -1.37 -25.45 7.60
N LEU A 520 -2.33 -25.67 6.72
CA LEU A 520 -3.56 -24.88 6.60
C LEU A 520 -4.76 -25.72 7.05
N THR A 521 -5.80 -25.06 7.54
CA THR A 521 -7.15 -25.63 7.69
C THR A 521 -8.15 -24.66 7.06
N HIS A 522 -9.40 -25.07 6.84
CA HIS A 522 -10.43 -24.20 6.24
C HIS A 522 -10.74 -22.94 7.06
N ASP A 523 -10.52 -22.97 8.38
CA ASP A 523 -10.69 -21.81 9.27
C ASP A 523 -9.52 -20.81 9.20
N HIS A 524 -8.43 -21.15 8.51
CA HIS A 524 -7.27 -20.28 8.42
C HIS A 524 -7.45 -19.20 7.37
N VAL A 525 -6.90 -18.05 7.73
CA VAL A 525 -6.80 -16.89 6.87
C VAL A 525 -5.33 -16.52 6.73
N PHE A 526 -4.76 -16.69 5.53
CA PHE A 526 -3.34 -16.55 5.25
C PHE A 526 -3.08 -15.50 4.16
N TYR A 527 -2.46 -14.38 4.54
CA TYR A 527 -2.17 -13.29 3.62
C TYR A 527 -0.70 -12.95 3.51
N VAL A 528 -0.28 -12.67 2.29
CA VAL A 528 1.04 -12.12 1.98
C VAL A 528 0.85 -10.70 1.44
N THR A 529 1.03 -9.68 2.30
CA THR A 529 0.89 -8.25 1.97
C THR A 529 2.21 -7.50 2.15
N PRO A 530 2.44 -6.29 1.58
CA PRO A 530 3.75 -5.61 1.68
C PRO A 530 4.15 -5.21 3.10
N GLN A 531 3.17 -4.99 3.98
CA GLN A 531 3.37 -4.73 5.40
C GLN A 531 3.84 -6.00 6.15
N HIS A 532 3.56 -7.17 5.56
CA HIS A 532 3.97 -8.51 5.97
C HIS A 532 4.93 -9.09 4.93
N SER A 533 6.14 -8.53 4.80
CA SER A 533 7.26 -9.36 4.30
C SER A 533 7.23 -10.69 5.06
N CYS A 534 7.46 -11.84 4.42
CA CYS A 534 7.59 -13.19 5.03
C CYS A 534 8.72 -13.28 6.10
N GLU A 535 8.80 -12.33 7.03
CA GLU A 535 9.77 -12.22 8.10
C GLU A 535 9.18 -12.62 9.46
N SER A 536 7.87 -12.84 9.57
CA SER A 536 7.23 -13.27 10.82
C SER A 536 5.91 -14.03 10.61
N LEU A 537 6.01 -15.33 10.34
CA LEU A 537 4.96 -16.28 10.72
C LEU A 537 5.50 -17.10 11.89
N PRO A 538 4.91 -17.02 13.09
CA PRO A 538 5.26 -17.89 14.20
C PRO A 538 4.73 -19.29 13.90
N MET A 539 5.65 -20.22 13.57
CA MET A 539 5.36 -21.65 13.53
C MET A 539 5.18 -22.17 14.96
N SER A 540 3.92 -22.23 15.42
CA SER A 540 3.39 -23.21 16.40
C SER A 540 2.03 -22.81 17.01
N LYS A 541 1.07 -22.35 16.20
CA LYS A 541 -0.39 -22.45 16.44
C LYS A 541 -1.17 -21.80 15.28
N PRO A 542 -2.41 -22.24 15.01
CA PRO A 542 -3.26 -21.70 13.96
C PRO A 542 -3.53 -20.21 14.21
N VAL A 543 -3.29 -19.35 13.23
CA VAL A 543 -3.50 -17.89 13.35
C VAL A 543 -4.70 -17.49 12.50
N ALA A 544 -5.80 -17.16 13.16
CA ALA A 544 -6.89 -16.37 12.61
C ALA A 544 -6.56 -14.87 12.84
N LEU A 545 -6.66 -14.05 11.80
CA LEU A 545 -6.63 -12.58 11.93
C LEU A 545 -8.01 -12.05 11.54
N THR A 546 -8.67 -11.35 12.47
CA THR A 546 -9.95 -10.66 12.23
C THR A 546 -9.73 -9.24 11.67
N PRO A 547 -10.70 -8.67 10.94
CA PRO A 547 -10.49 -7.51 10.04
C PRO A 547 -10.40 -6.12 10.69
N GLU A 548 -9.63 -5.94 11.78
CA GLU A 548 -9.53 -4.62 12.46
C GLU A 548 -8.12 -3.99 12.50
N GLU A 549 -7.16 -4.48 11.72
CA GLU A 549 -5.77 -3.99 11.79
C GLU A 549 -5.11 -3.60 10.45
N LEU A 550 -5.83 -2.91 9.55
CA LEU A 550 -5.22 -2.24 8.40
C LEU A 550 -5.31 -0.71 8.51
N ALA A 551 -4.26 -0.10 9.07
CA ALA A 551 -3.85 1.23 8.63
C ALA A 551 -2.37 1.49 8.91
N SER A 552 -1.65 1.80 7.82
CA SER A 552 -0.34 2.42 7.72
C SER A 552 0.89 1.53 7.93
N ASP A 553 1.59 1.25 6.82
CA ASP A 553 2.89 1.89 6.66
C ASP A 553 3.30 2.02 5.18
N THR A 554 3.72 3.24 4.84
CA THR A 554 4.56 3.55 3.68
C THR A 554 6.00 3.17 3.98
N THR A 555 6.69 2.48 3.07
CA THR A 555 8.13 2.23 3.13
C THR A 555 8.91 3.27 2.28
N PRO A 556 10.26 3.20 2.19
CA PRO A 556 11.17 4.23 2.70
C PRO A 556 11.98 4.84 1.52
N ASP A 557 12.89 5.79 1.72
CA ASP A 557 14.31 5.40 1.63
C ASP A 557 15.29 6.44 2.15
N ASN A 558 16.47 5.92 2.51
CA ASN A 558 17.67 6.65 2.89
C ASN A 558 18.47 7.10 1.66
N TYR A 559 19.07 8.30 1.72
CA TYR A 559 20.41 8.52 1.16
C TYR A 559 21.22 9.45 2.08
N LYS A 560 22.52 9.13 2.19
CA LYS A 560 23.58 9.69 3.06
C LYS A 560 24.12 10.99 2.42
N ASP A 561 24.28 12.08 3.17
CA ASP A 561 25.50 12.52 3.87
C ASP A 561 26.78 12.52 3.02
N THR A 562 27.27 13.72 2.66
CA THR A 562 28.70 14.07 2.62
C THR A 562 28.92 15.58 2.76
N ASN A 563 29.96 15.92 3.53
CA ASN A 563 30.72 17.17 3.59
C ASN A 563 30.05 18.39 4.25
N ARG A 564 30.73 19.19 5.08
CA ARG A 564 32.01 19.19 5.83
C ARG A 564 31.92 20.49 6.67
N GLN A 565 32.35 20.52 7.94
CA GLN A 565 33.50 21.32 8.39
C GLN A 565 33.45 22.81 7.94
N LEU A 566 33.43 23.82 8.80
CA LEU A 566 34.38 24.11 9.89
C LEU A 566 33.98 25.42 10.63
N LEU A 567 34.52 25.58 11.85
CA LEU A 567 34.85 26.81 12.61
C LEU A 567 33.65 27.68 13.06
N SER A 568 33.30 27.83 14.35
CA SER A 568 34.03 28.12 15.59
C SER A 568 34.78 29.47 15.57
N HIS A 569 34.25 30.50 16.25
CA HIS A 569 34.80 31.03 17.51
C HIS A 569 34.11 32.34 17.97
N TRP A 570 33.64 32.32 19.23
CA TRP A 570 33.76 33.35 20.30
C TRP A 570 33.01 34.70 20.18
N THR A 571 32.00 34.98 21.03
CA THR A 571 32.03 35.76 22.32
C THR A 571 32.76 37.10 22.20
N LEU A 572 32.22 38.28 22.55
CA LEU A 572 31.57 38.66 23.81
C LEU A 572 31.12 40.17 23.77
N LEU A 573 30.06 40.54 24.52
CA LEU A 573 29.75 41.81 25.24
C LEU A 573 29.61 43.18 24.48
N CYS A 574 28.43 43.83 24.57
CA CYS A 574 28.12 45.11 25.30
C CYS A 574 28.47 46.41 24.50
N LEU A 575 27.83 47.58 24.57
CA LEU A 575 26.77 48.25 25.37
C LEU A 575 26.52 49.66 24.74
N VAL A 576 25.35 50.29 25.00
CA VAL A 576 25.06 51.77 24.98
C VAL A 576 24.94 52.47 23.60
N GLY A 577 24.08 53.46 23.28
CA GLY A 577 23.08 54.33 23.95
C GLY A 577 22.36 55.16 22.85
N ILE A 578 21.04 55.41 22.91
CA ILE A 578 20.33 56.59 23.46
C ILE A 578 20.31 57.86 22.55
N PHE A 579 19.09 58.12 22.02
CA PHE A 579 18.36 59.39 21.73
C PHE A 579 18.83 60.44 20.69
N CYS A 580 17.93 60.80 19.74
CA CYS A 580 17.24 62.12 19.69
C CYS A 580 16.16 62.27 18.56
N VAL A 581 14.94 62.71 18.96
CA VAL A 581 13.94 63.66 18.34
C VAL A 581 13.37 63.39 16.91
N ILE A 582 12.14 62.87 16.73
CA ILE A 582 10.76 63.49 16.64
C ILE A 582 10.53 64.54 15.52
N LYS A 583 9.81 64.17 14.43
CA LYS A 583 8.42 64.63 14.10
C LYS A 583 7.85 64.04 12.79
N LYS A 584 6.55 63.66 12.90
CA LYS A 584 5.48 63.54 11.88
C LYS A 584 5.58 62.50 10.74
N ALA A 585 4.75 61.45 10.85
CA ALA A 585 3.53 61.23 10.06
C ALA A 585 3.23 59.72 9.88
N ALA A 586 2.06 59.31 10.38
CA ALA A 586 1.24 58.16 10.01
C ALA A 586 1.89 56.96 9.28
N SER A 587 2.01 55.82 9.98
CA SER A 587 1.28 54.60 9.60
C SER A 587 1.36 53.55 10.71
N GLN A 588 0.24 52.85 10.92
CA GLN A 588 0.10 51.74 11.82
C GLN A 588 1.05 50.59 11.46
N MET A 589 1.86 50.12 12.41
CA MET A 589 2.26 48.71 12.44
C MET A 589 2.19 48.17 13.87
N SER A 590 1.33 47.17 14.04
CA SER A 590 1.08 46.45 15.28
C SER A 590 2.33 45.69 15.73
N HIS A 591 3.06 46.20 16.72
CA HIS A 591 3.98 45.38 17.49
C HIS A 591 3.22 44.61 18.56
N ARG A 592 3.12 43.28 18.40
CA ARG A 592 2.62 42.38 19.44
C ARG A 592 3.55 42.40 20.66
N LYS A 593 2.97 42.39 21.87
CA LYS A 593 3.68 42.31 23.16
C LYS A 593 4.72 41.17 23.18
N PHE A 594 5.90 41.44 23.72
CA PHE A 594 7.04 40.50 23.85
C PHE A 594 6.68 39.22 24.63
N GLU A 595 5.67 39.31 25.50
CA GLU A 595 5.16 38.24 26.36
C GLU A 595 4.26 37.23 25.63
N ALA A 596 3.74 37.59 24.44
CA ALA A 596 2.92 36.68 23.65
C ALA A 596 3.83 35.72 22.85
N PRO A 597 3.71 34.40 23.02
CA PRO A 597 4.51 33.46 22.24
C PRO A 597 4.25 33.70 20.75
N ARG A 598 5.31 33.94 19.97
CA ARG A 598 5.25 34.02 18.51
C ARG A 598 4.49 32.80 18.00
N HIS A 599 3.48 32.99 17.13
CA HIS A 599 2.74 31.88 16.53
C HIS A 599 3.74 30.98 15.77
N GLY A 600 4.09 29.85 16.38
CA GLY A 600 5.19 29.00 15.95
C GLY A 600 6.53 29.36 16.62
N SER A 601 6.81 28.80 17.80
CA SER A 601 8.11 28.95 18.44
C SER A 601 9.23 28.32 17.59
N LEU A 602 10.25 29.13 17.29
CA LEU A 602 11.48 28.67 16.62
C LEU A 602 12.29 27.72 17.52
N ALA A 603 12.05 27.70 18.84
CA ALA A 603 12.71 26.79 19.79
C ALA A 603 12.49 25.31 19.48
N PHE A 604 11.48 25.00 18.64
CA PHE A 604 11.18 23.63 18.22
C PHE A 604 11.63 23.33 16.78
N LEU A 605 12.48 24.17 16.18
CA LEU A 605 13.14 23.90 14.91
C LEU A 605 14.53 23.25 15.11
N PRO A 606 14.96 22.40 14.17
CA PRO A 606 14.21 21.92 13.02
C PRO A 606 13.10 20.91 13.42
N LYS A 607 11.92 21.03 12.79
CA LYS A 607 10.81 20.07 12.88
C LYS A 607 11.09 18.86 11.96
N LYS A 608 12.21 18.17 12.23
CA LYS A 608 12.69 17.02 11.46
C LYS A 608 12.14 15.73 12.06
N ARG A 609 11.64 14.83 11.21
CA ARG A 609 11.23 13.48 11.59
C ARG A 609 12.43 12.73 12.18
N CYS A 610 12.26 12.13 13.35
CA CYS A 610 13.29 11.29 13.94
C CYS A 610 13.44 10.00 13.12
N ARG A 611 14.69 9.59 12.84
CA ARG A 611 14.98 8.33 12.12
C ARG A 611 14.85 7.09 13.01
N ARG A 612 14.98 7.26 14.33
CA ARG A 612 14.95 6.16 15.31
C ARG A 612 13.59 6.15 16.03
N GLY A 613 13.23 5.03 16.65
CA GLY A 613 12.07 4.93 17.55
C GLY A 613 12.38 5.33 19.00
N GLN A 614 13.64 5.67 19.28
CA GLN A 614 14.26 5.82 20.59
C GLN A 614 14.89 7.21 20.77
N GLY A 615 14.70 7.82 21.95
CA GLY A 615 15.40 9.04 22.34
C GLY A 615 16.89 8.78 22.58
N ARG A 616 17.78 9.45 21.85
CA ARG A 616 19.23 9.38 22.09
C ARG A 616 19.65 10.43 23.12
N ILE A 617 20.44 10.04 24.12
CA ILE A 617 21.15 10.96 25.01
C ILE A 617 22.31 11.60 24.23
N GLN A 618 22.31 12.93 24.12
CA GLN A 618 23.37 13.68 23.43
C GLN A 618 24.48 14.13 24.38
N ALA A 619 24.15 14.39 25.63
CA ALA A 619 25.07 14.83 26.68
C ALA A 619 24.67 14.18 28.01
N PHE A 620 25.64 13.89 28.86
CA PHE A 620 25.44 13.38 30.20
C PHE A 620 25.75 14.47 31.24
N PRO A 621 25.23 14.35 32.48
CA PRO A 621 25.61 15.27 33.55
C PRO A 621 27.12 15.29 33.75
N LYS A 622 27.65 16.45 34.16
CA LYS A 622 29.07 16.60 34.47
C LYS A 622 29.46 15.58 35.54
N ASP A 623 30.61 14.95 35.34
CA ASP A 623 31.13 13.94 36.24
C ASP A 623 31.73 14.58 37.50
N ASP A 624 31.64 13.87 38.62
CA ASP A 624 32.04 14.30 39.95
C ASP A 624 32.67 13.11 40.68
N ALA A 625 34.00 13.04 40.65
CA ALA A 625 34.78 11.92 41.16
C ALA A 625 34.63 11.72 42.68
N SER A 626 34.17 12.73 43.43
CA SER A 626 33.97 12.63 44.89
C SER A 626 32.83 11.69 45.29
N LYS A 627 31.89 11.42 44.38
CA LYS A 627 30.74 10.55 44.60
C LYS A 627 31.09 9.11 44.25
N LYS A 628 30.37 8.15 44.84
CA LYS A 628 30.46 6.74 44.45
C LYS A 628 30.01 6.53 42.99
N PRO A 629 30.61 5.57 42.26
CA PRO A 629 30.17 5.22 40.91
C PRO A 629 28.66 4.92 40.84
N HIS A 630 27.96 5.58 39.93
CA HIS A 630 26.52 5.44 39.73
C HIS A 630 26.10 5.69 38.28
N LEU A 631 24.90 5.22 37.92
CA LEU A 631 24.34 5.39 36.58
C LEU A 631 23.60 6.73 36.44
N THR A 632 23.66 7.29 35.23
CA THR A 632 23.11 8.63 34.93
C THR A 632 21.84 8.61 34.09
N GLY A 633 21.35 7.44 33.71
CA GLY A 633 20.17 7.30 32.87
C GLY A 633 19.48 5.95 33.02
N PHE A 634 18.27 5.85 32.47
CA PHE A 634 17.42 4.67 32.48
C PHE A 634 16.48 4.69 31.27
N VAL A 635 15.78 3.60 30.99
CA VAL A 635 14.71 3.57 30.00
C VAL A 635 13.45 2.95 30.57
N GLY A 636 12.32 3.59 30.28
CA GLY A 636 11.00 3.02 30.56
C GLY A 636 10.05 3.16 29.38
N PHE A 637 8.83 2.66 29.54
CA PHE A 637 7.76 2.69 28.53
C PHE A 637 6.59 3.50 29.07
N LYS A 638 6.08 4.43 28.25
CA LYS A 638 4.96 5.26 28.66
C LYS A 638 3.67 4.43 28.74
N ALA A 639 3.17 4.18 29.94
CA ALA A 639 1.93 3.45 30.17
C ALA A 639 0.70 4.34 29.93
N GLY A 640 0.65 5.48 30.61
CA GLY A 640 -0.53 6.34 30.58
C GLY A 640 -0.34 7.62 31.37
N MET A 641 -1.43 8.35 31.58
CA MET A 641 -1.45 9.53 32.42
C MET A 641 -2.52 9.37 33.48
N THR A 642 -2.26 9.95 34.65
CA THR A 642 -3.19 10.04 35.77
C THR A 642 -3.10 11.42 36.43
N HIS A 643 -3.88 11.65 37.48
CA HIS A 643 -3.83 12.86 38.30
C HIS A 643 -3.43 12.49 39.72
N VAL A 644 -2.72 13.41 40.37
CA VAL A 644 -2.41 13.32 41.79
C VAL A 644 -2.91 14.56 42.50
N VAL A 645 -3.33 14.39 43.74
CA VAL A 645 -3.52 15.49 44.68
C VAL A 645 -2.30 15.51 45.59
N ARG A 646 -1.67 16.68 45.68
CA ARG A 646 -0.57 16.92 46.60
C ARG A 646 -0.75 18.23 47.32
N GLU A 647 -0.19 18.31 48.51
CA GLU A 647 -0.04 19.58 49.19
C GLU A 647 1.19 20.32 48.65
N ILE A 648 1.08 21.64 48.48
CA ILE A 648 2.21 22.48 48.07
C ILE A 648 2.87 23.09 49.31
N ASN A 649 4.08 22.65 49.62
CA ASN A 649 4.89 23.25 50.68
C ASN A 649 5.88 24.28 50.09
N ARG A 650 5.39 25.49 49.81
CA ARG A 650 6.22 26.64 49.39
C ARG A 650 5.95 27.89 50.24
N PRO A 651 6.67 28.09 51.36
CA PRO A 651 6.52 29.29 52.17
C PRO A 651 6.61 30.57 51.32
N GLY A 652 5.65 31.49 51.52
CA GLY A 652 5.53 32.74 50.76
C GLY A 652 4.75 32.65 49.43
N SER A 653 4.18 31.50 49.06
CA SER A 653 3.24 31.38 47.93
C SER A 653 1.79 31.39 48.40
N LYS A 654 0.86 31.97 47.62
CA LYS A 654 -0.61 31.88 47.85
C LYS A 654 -1.14 30.43 47.86
N LEU A 655 -0.34 29.49 47.35
CA LEU A 655 -0.64 28.06 47.28
C LEU A 655 0.01 27.25 48.41
N HIS A 656 0.74 27.87 49.35
CA HIS A 656 1.33 27.16 50.48
C HIS A 656 0.25 26.45 51.32
N LYS A 657 0.47 25.19 51.68
CA LYS A 657 -0.47 24.31 52.41
C LYS A 657 -1.84 24.16 51.74
N LYS A 658 -1.92 24.40 50.43
CA LYS A 658 -3.12 24.12 49.64
C LYS A 658 -2.94 22.87 48.80
N ASP A 659 -4.05 22.17 48.65
CA ASP A 659 -4.13 21.00 47.79
C ASP A 659 -4.22 21.43 46.33
N VAL A 660 -3.37 20.84 45.50
CA VAL A 660 -3.35 21.09 44.06
C VAL A 660 -3.41 19.76 43.33
N VAL A 661 -4.30 19.73 42.34
CA VAL A 661 -4.41 18.62 41.39
C VAL A 661 -3.40 18.84 40.28
N GLU A 662 -2.51 17.88 40.10
CA GLU A 662 -1.54 17.90 39.00
C GLU A 662 -1.64 16.64 38.14
N SER A 663 -1.54 16.83 36.83
CA SER A 663 -1.42 15.70 35.90
C SER A 663 -0.04 15.06 36.03
N CYS A 664 0.01 13.74 35.93
CA CYS A 664 1.21 12.92 36.00
C CYS A 664 1.22 11.88 34.87
N THR A 665 2.41 11.47 34.45
CA THR A 665 2.60 10.36 33.53
C THR A 665 3.16 9.17 34.29
N VAL A 666 2.58 7.99 34.08
CA VAL A 666 3.11 6.72 34.56
C VAL A 666 4.02 6.13 33.49
N ILE A 667 5.26 5.84 33.88
CA ILE A 667 6.25 5.14 33.05
C ILE A 667 6.52 3.79 33.69
N ASP A 668 6.23 2.71 32.97
CA ASP A 668 6.57 1.34 33.34
C ASP A 668 8.06 1.12 33.04
N CYS A 669 8.82 0.67 34.04
CA CYS A 669 10.26 0.60 34.06
C CYS A 669 10.70 -0.86 34.30
N PRO A 670 10.67 -1.74 33.27
CA PRO A 670 11.26 -3.06 33.39
C PRO A 670 12.78 -2.92 33.61
N ASP A 671 13.35 -3.85 34.39
CA ASP A 671 14.78 -3.84 34.69
C ASP A 671 15.63 -3.79 33.41
N MET A 672 16.67 -2.97 33.43
CA MET A 672 17.68 -2.99 32.37
C MET A 672 18.71 -4.08 32.66
N VAL A 673 19.36 -4.63 31.63
CA VAL A 673 20.48 -5.56 31.82
C VAL A 673 21.72 -4.99 31.15
N ALA A 674 22.85 -5.04 31.86
CA ALA A 674 24.13 -4.61 31.34
C ALA A 674 24.78 -5.73 30.51
N ILE A 675 25.21 -5.39 29.30
CA ILE A 675 25.78 -6.34 28.32
C ILE A 675 27.17 -5.95 27.85
N GLY A 676 27.72 -4.83 28.33
CA GLY A 676 29.07 -4.42 28.00
C GLY A 676 29.42 -3.03 28.50
N VAL A 677 30.65 -2.61 28.24
CA VAL A 677 31.22 -1.30 28.60
C VAL A 677 32.09 -0.77 27.46
N VAL A 678 32.07 0.55 27.25
CA VAL A 678 32.90 1.27 26.28
C VAL A 678 33.71 2.33 27.01
N GLY A 679 35.03 2.31 26.80
CA GLY A 679 35.92 3.39 27.23
C GLY A 679 36.10 4.42 26.13
N TYR A 680 36.04 5.70 26.47
CA TYR A 680 36.33 6.82 25.57
C TYR A 680 37.53 7.61 26.07
N LYS A 681 38.44 7.94 25.15
CA LYS A 681 39.53 8.89 25.41
C LYS A 681 39.21 10.24 24.79
N GLU A 682 39.64 11.30 25.47
CA GLU A 682 39.51 12.65 24.96
C GLU A 682 40.57 12.91 23.89
N THR A 683 40.16 13.50 22.77
CA THR A 683 41.06 13.93 21.70
C THR A 683 40.71 15.38 21.33
N GLN A 684 41.59 16.08 20.63
CA GLN A 684 41.32 17.44 20.13
C GLN A 684 40.03 17.54 19.30
N THR A 685 39.60 16.44 18.68
CA THR A 685 38.36 16.35 17.88
C THR A 685 37.12 15.86 18.66
N GLY A 686 37.25 15.63 19.98
CA GLY A 686 36.22 15.08 20.86
C GLY A 686 36.51 13.66 21.35
N LEU A 687 35.52 13.03 21.99
CA LEU A 687 35.65 11.68 22.56
C LEU A 687 35.78 10.61 21.46
N ARG A 688 36.83 9.79 21.52
CA ARG A 688 37.01 8.61 20.64
C ARG A 688 36.98 7.31 21.45
N PRO A 689 36.33 6.25 20.95
CA PRO A 689 36.30 4.97 21.65
C PRO A 689 37.70 4.34 21.68
N VAL A 690 38.15 3.90 22.85
CA VAL A 690 39.38 3.12 23.05
C VAL A 690 39.13 1.68 22.62
N THR A 691 38.19 1.02 23.30
CA THR A 691 37.74 -0.34 23.02
C THR A 691 36.37 -0.57 23.66
N THR A 692 35.72 -1.67 23.27
CA THR A 692 34.45 -2.11 23.83
C THR A 692 34.62 -3.52 24.40
N CYS A 693 34.20 -3.72 25.63
CA CYS A 693 34.15 -5.03 26.27
C CYS A 693 32.68 -5.43 26.48
N PHE A 694 32.18 -6.40 25.72
CA PHE A 694 30.89 -7.05 25.95
C PHE A 694 30.99 -8.14 27.00
N ALA A 695 29.87 -8.44 27.67
CA ALA A 695 29.70 -9.56 28.60
C ALA A 695 29.70 -10.91 27.86
N GLY A 696 29.86 -12.00 28.62
CA GLY A 696 29.94 -13.36 28.09
C GLY A 696 28.59 -13.86 27.57
N TYR A 697 27.51 -13.57 28.29
CA TYR A 697 26.15 -13.93 27.91
C TYR A 697 25.33 -12.72 27.45
N MET A 698 24.47 -12.94 26.46
CA MET A 698 23.54 -11.94 25.94
C MET A 698 22.17 -12.58 25.74
N SER A 699 21.13 -11.92 26.26
CA SER A 699 19.73 -12.34 26.14
C SER A 699 19.25 -12.36 24.67
N ASP A 700 18.25 -13.20 24.39
CA ASP A 700 17.69 -13.33 23.05
C ASP A 700 17.07 -12.04 22.51
N ASP A 701 16.51 -11.20 23.37
CA ASP A 701 15.92 -9.91 23.00
C ASP A 701 16.96 -8.95 22.40
N VAL A 702 18.20 -9.03 22.88
CA VAL A 702 19.36 -8.28 22.36
C VAL A 702 19.91 -8.93 21.10
N ARG A 703 20.00 -10.25 21.05
CA ARG A 703 20.44 -10.99 19.84
C ARG A 703 19.54 -10.65 18.64
N ARG A 704 18.23 -10.51 18.85
CA ARG A 704 17.25 -10.03 17.85
C ARG A 704 17.49 -8.59 17.38
N ARG A 705 18.20 -7.76 18.14
CA ARG A 705 18.59 -6.40 17.74
C ARG A 705 19.86 -6.40 16.88
N PHE A 706 20.87 -7.17 17.27
CA PHE A 706 22.15 -7.20 16.54
C PHE A 706 22.10 -8.00 15.25
N TYR A 707 21.25 -9.01 15.17
CA TYR A 707 21.11 -9.85 14.00
C TYR A 707 19.71 -9.78 13.44
N ARG A 708 19.59 -9.59 12.12
CA ARG A 708 18.31 -9.71 11.40
C ARG A 708 17.75 -11.14 11.50
N LYS A 709 18.62 -12.16 11.54
CA LYS A 709 18.32 -13.56 11.86
C LYS A 709 19.53 -14.24 12.53
N TRP A 710 19.61 -14.25 13.85
CA TRP A 710 20.78 -14.84 14.53
C TRP A 710 20.83 -16.37 14.40
N TYR A 711 19.67 -17.03 14.40
CA TYR A 711 19.54 -18.50 14.30
C TYR A 711 20.14 -19.06 12.99
N CYS A 712 19.93 -18.37 11.86
CA CYS A 712 20.38 -18.80 10.53
C CYS A 712 21.66 -18.09 10.05
N SER A 713 22.23 -17.17 10.85
CA SER A 713 23.42 -16.43 10.45
C SER A 713 24.66 -17.32 10.54
N LYS A 714 25.35 -17.54 9.41
CA LYS A 714 26.68 -18.17 9.38
C LYS A 714 27.76 -17.30 10.07
N LYS A 715 27.53 -15.99 10.19
CA LYS A 715 28.43 -15.03 10.86
C LYS A 715 27.86 -14.63 12.23
N ARG A 716 28.11 -15.45 13.26
CA ARG A 716 27.74 -15.16 14.66
C ARG A 716 28.88 -14.47 15.41
N ALA A 717 29.09 -13.18 15.12
CA ALA A 717 30.14 -12.36 15.74
C ALA A 717 30.21 -12.49 17.28
N PHE A 718 29.07 -12.55 17.96
CA PHE A 718 29.03 -12.68 19.41
C PHE A 718 29.35 -14.08 19.91
N THR A 719 29.06 -15.16 19.16
CA THR A 719 29.48 -16.53 19.57
C THR A 719 30.99 -16.68 19.58
N LYS A 720 31.70 -16.08 18.61
CA LYS A 720 33.17 -15.99 18.62
C LYS A 720 33.67 -15.10 19.76
N TYR A 721 32.95 -14.01 20.03
CA TYR A 721 33.25 -13.11 21.14
C TYR A 721 33.17 -13.83 22.50
N MET A 722 32.12 -14.62 22.77
CA MET A 722 31.98 -15.35 24.05
C MET A 722 33.18 -16.25 24.33
N LYS A 723 33.64 -17.00 23.31
CA LYS A 723 34.86 -17.82 23.40
C LYS A 723 36.09 -16.97 23.73
N SER A 724 36.28 -15.87 22.98
CA SER A 724 37.41 -14.96 23.23
C SER A 724 37.36 -14.24 24.58
N PHE A 725 36.17 -14.03 25.14
CA PHE A 725 36.00 -13.42 26.46
C PHE A 725 36.41 -14.39 27.57
N ALA A 726 36.09 -15.68 27.41
CA ALA A 726 36.52 -16.74 28.33
C ALA A 726 38.04 -17.02 28.28
N GLU A 727 38.65 -16.88 27.10
CA GLU A 727 40.10 -17.08 26.85
C GLU A 727 40.94 -15.82 27.18
N THR A 728 40.67 -15.12 28.31
CA THR A 728 41.44 -13.96 28.85
C THR A 728 41.34 -12.60 28.14
N LYS A 729 40.96 -12.51 26.85
CA LYS A 729 40.90 -11.21 26.13
C LYS A 729 39.86 -10.22 26.65
N GLY A 730 38.90 -10.68 27.46
CA GLY A 730 37.92 -9.82 28.13
C GLY A 730 38.56 -8.93 29.19
N GLU A 731 39.49 -9.48 29.98
CA GLU A 731 40.17 -8.76 31.06
C GLU A 731 41.18 -7.76 30.51
N ASP A 732 41.91 -8.12 29.44
CA ASP A 732 42.82 -7.21 28.74
C ASP A 732 42.11 -5.95 28.22
N ARG A 733 40.89 -6.11 27.71
CA ARG A 733 40.08 -4.98 27.24
C ARG A 733 39.61 -4.10 28.38
N LEU A 734 39.28 -4.68 29.54
CA LEU A 734 38.90 -3.90 30.73
C LEU A 734 40.11 -3.13 31.29
N LYS A 735 41.29 -3.75 31.36
CA LYS A 735 42.55 -3.08 31.73
C LYS A 735 42.85 -1.92 30.79
N LYS A 736 42.76 -2.13 29.48
CA LYS A 736 42.93 -1.08 28.47
C LYS A 736 41.95 0.09 28.65
N ILE A 737 40.70 -0.20 29.03
CA ILE A 737 39.72 0.86 29.33
C ILE A 737 40.14 1.60 30.61
N ALA A 738 40.56 0.90 31.66
CA ALA A 738 40.98 1.52 32.91
C ALA A 738 42.19 2.46 32.73
N GLU A 739 43.13 2.11 31.85
CA GLU A 739 44.37 2.86 31.61
C GLU A 739 44.20 4.03 30.64
N GLU A 740 43.51 3.82 29.51
CA GLU A 740 43.48 4.81 28.40
C GLU A 740 42.22 5.68 28.36
N SER A 741 41.16 5.37 29.13
CA SER A 741 39.88 6.08 29.01
C SER A 741 39.73 7.23 30.00
N ALA A 742 39.14 8.33 29.51
CA ALA A 742 38.70 9.45 30.33
C ALA A 742 37.23 9.30 30.77
N VAL A 743 36.40 8.68 29.92
CA VAL A 743 34.95 8.50 30.17
C VAL A 743 34.56 7.05 29.91
N VAL A 744 33.88 6.45 30.90
CA VAL A 744 33.39 5.06 30.83
C VAL A 744 31.87 5.07 30.65
N ARG A 745 31.37 4.30 29.68
CA ARG A 745 29.93 4.13 29.43
C ARG A 745 29.52 2.67 29.45
N LEU A 746 28.48 2.36 30.21
CA LEU A 746 27.85 1.06 30.26
C LEU A 746 26.90 0.90 29.07
N ILE A 747 27.00 -0.22 28.35
CA ILE A 747 26.04 -0.65 27.34
C ILE A 747 24.96 -1.46 28.05
N VAL A 748 23.74 -0.94 28.06
CA VAL A 748 22.59 -1.60 28.65
C VAL A 748 21.50 -1.83 27.60
N HIS A 749 20.59 -2.75 27.90
CA HIS A 749 19.39 -2.93 27.11
C HIS A 749 18.13 -2.99 27.97
N SER A 750 17.01 -2.58 27.38
CA SER A 750 15.66 -2.80 27.96
C SER A 750 15.19 -4.24 27.78
N GLN A 751 14.18 -4.66 28.56
CA GLN A 751 13.50 -5.94 28.44
C GLN A 751 12.05 -5.77 27.96
N PRO A 752 11.81 -5.62 26.63
CA PRO A 752 10.45 -5.48 26.09
C PRO A 752 9.52 -6.66 26.38
N SER A 753 10.07 -7.86 26.60
CA SER A 753 9.32 -9.06 26.97
C SER A 753 8.56 -8.95 28.29
N LYS A 754 9.03 -8.10 29.22
CA LYS A 754 8.35 -7.78 30.48
C LYS A 754 7.28 -6.69 30.37
N VAL A 755 7.08 -6.13 29.18
CA VAL A 755 6.15 -5.01 28.93
C VAL A 755 5.02 -5.46 28.00
N PRO A 756 3.77 -5.05 28.24
CA PRO A 756 2.66 -5.42 27.37
C PRO A 756 2.79 -4.81 25.96
N GLY A 757 3.03 -5.67 24.96
CA GLY A 757 3.02 -5.29 23.55
C GLY A 757 3.73 -6.28 22.62
N PRO A 758 3.64 -6.08 21.30
CA PRO A 758 4.24 -7.00 20.31
C PRO A 758 5.76 -6.83 20.14
N GLN A 759 6.38 -5.87 20.82
CA GLN A 759 7.78 -5.55 20.61
C GLN A 759 8.71 -6.59 21.24
N LYS A 760 9.43 -7.36 20.41
CA LYS A 760 10.40 -8.39 20.86
C LYS A 760 11.88 -7.97 20.80
N LYS A 761 12.18 -6.80 20.23
CA LYS A 761 13.57 -6.32 20.02
C LYS A 761 13.97 -5.35 21.13
N ALA A 762 14.96 -5.73 21.95
CA ALA A 762 15.51 -4.90 23.03
C ALA A 762 16.08 -3.59 22.49
N HIS A 763 15.94 -2.48 23.21
CA HIS A 763 16.61 -1.23 22.88
C HIS A 763 17.94 -1.16 23.60
N VAL A 764 19.01 -0.96 22.84
CA VAL A 764 20.38 -0.85 23.37
C VAL A 764 20.74 0.64 23.46
N MET A 765 21.39 1.02 24.56
CA MET A 765 21.90 2.38 24.75
C MET A 765 23.18 2.38 25.59
N GLU A 766 23.95 3.44 25.44
CA GLU A 766 25.06 3.75 26.34
C GLU A 766 24.56 4.65 27.47
N ILE A 767 24.99 4.36 28.71
CA ILE A 767 24.77 5.19 29.89
C ILE A 767 26.13 5.50 30.49
N GLN A 768 26.41 6.78 30.74
CA GLN A 768 27.66 7.18 31.38
C GLN A 768 27.64 6.82 32.87
N ILE A 769 28.75 6.26 33.34
CA ILE A 769 29.00 6.03 34.77
C ILE A 769 29.73 7.26 35.30
N ASN A 770 29.16 7.90 36.31
CA ASN A 770 29.75 9.05 36.99
C ASN A 770 30.15 8.67 38.42
N GLY A 771 31.11 9.37 39.00
CA GLY A 771 31.64 9.10 40.34
C GLY A 771 32.83 8.13 40.36
N GLY A 772 33.70 8.30 41.34
CA GLY A 772 34.91 7.50 41.55
C GLY A 772 35.99 7.70 40.49
N SER A 773 37.10 6.97 40.67
CA SER A 773 38.18 6.89 39.69
C SER A 773 37.75 6.10 38.44
N VAL A 774 38.50 6.23 37.33
CA VAL A 774 38.20 5.46 36.09
C VAL A 774 38.28 3.95 36.35
N ALA A 775 39.23 3.50 37.17
CA ALA A 775 39.36 2.10 37.56
C ALA A 775 38.12 1.61 38.34
N GLU A 776 37.67 2.37 39.34
CA GLU A 776 36.44 2.07 40.09
C GLU A 776 35.20 2.01 39.21
N LYS A 777 35.10 2.87 38.18
CA LYS A 777 33.99 2.83 37.21
C LYS A 777 34.02 1.56 36.36
N VAL A 778 35.20 1.09 35.97
CA VAL A 778 35.37 -0.16 35.22
C VAL A 778 35.02 -1.37 36.09
N GLU A 779 35.43 -1.36 37.35
CA GLU A 779 35.08 -2.41 38.31
C GLU A 779 33.57 -2.44 38.59
N PHE A 780 32.97 -1.27 38.82
CA PHE A 780 31.52 -1.12 38.96
C PHE A 780 30.79 -1.64 37.72
N ALA A 781 31.28 -1.33 36.51
CA ALA A 781 30.72 -1.85 35.26
C ALA A 781 30.84 -3.38 35.15
N LYS A 782 32.00 -3.96 35.49
CA LYS A 782 32.25 -5.41 35.51
C LYS A 782 31.28 -6.10 36.47
N GLY A 783 31.07 -5.53 37.65
CA GLY A 783 30.16 -6.05 38.67
C GLY A 783 28.68 -6.07 38.26
N LEU A 784 28.29 -5.28 37.26
CA LEU A 784 26.93 -5.20 36.73
C LEU A 784 26.68 -6.09 35.50
N PHE A 785 27.71 -6.69 34.90
CA PHE A 785 27.53 -7.55 33.74
C PHE A 785 26.54 -8.68 34.02
N GLU A 786 25.59 -8.86 33.09
CA GLU A 786 24.55 -9.90 33.14
C GLU A 786 23.55 -9.76 34.29
N LYS A 787 23.69 -8.75 35.15
CA LYS A 787 22.75 -8.42 36.23
C LYS A 787 21.66 -7.47 35.76
N THR A 788 20.52 -7.55 36.44
CA THR A 788 19.39 -6.63 36.29
C THR A 788 19.62 -5.36 37.11
N ILE A 789 19.30 -4.22 36.52
CA ILE A 789 19.40 -2.89 37.11
C ILE A 789 17.97 -2.37 37.27
N PRO A 790 17.44 -2.34 38.50
CA PRO A 790 16.12 -1.76 38.79
C PRO A 790 16.21 -0.23 38.85
N VAL A 791 15.08 0.44 38.60
CA VAL A 791 15.03 1.90 38.45
C VAL A 791 15.35 2.67 39.73
N ASN A 792 15.03 2.09 40.89
CA ASN A 792 15.29 2.64 42.22
C ASN A 792 16.79 2.79 42.55
N THR A 793 17.67 2.06 41.86
CA THR A 793 19.13 2.19 42.03
C THR A 793 19.70 3.39 41.27
N VAL A 794 18.97 3.91 40.29
CA VAL A 794 19.43 5.00 39.42
C VAL A 794 18.86 6.34 39.86
N PHE A 795 17.57 6.39 40.17
CA PHE A 795 16.86 7.59 40.56
C PHE A 795 16.29 7.49 41.96
N ALA A 796 16.17 8.64 42.62
CA ALA A 796 15.49 8.77 43.90
C ALA A 796 14.12 9.46 43.76
N GLU A 797 13.25 9.24 44.74
CA GLU A 797 12.02 10.03 44.85
C GLU A 797 12.35 11.53 45.01
N ASN A 798 11.48 12.40 44.50
CA ASN A 798 11.68 13.85 44.46
C ASN A 798 12.84 14.35 43.60
N GLU A 799 13.61 13.48 42.94
CA GLU A 799 14.66 13.87 42.01
C GLU A 799 14.09 14.53 40.74
N MET A 800 14.84 15.47 40.18
CA MET A 800 14.53 16.12 38.90
C MET A 800 15.29 15.44 37.77
N ILE A 801 14.55 14.95 36.79
CA ILE A 801 15.09 14.22 35.64
C ILE A 801 14.71 14.88 34.33
N ASP A 802 15.45 14.54 33.28
CA ASP A 802 15.13 14.93 31.91
C ASP A 802 14.54 13.71 31.17
N THR A 803 13.43 13.92 30.46
CA THR A 803 12.83 12.89 29.62
C THR A 803 13.13 13.17 28.15
N ILE A 804 13.82 12.25 27.49
CA ILE A 804 14.19 12.33 26.08
C ILE A 804 13.33 11.34 25.30
N THR A 805 12.53 11.88 24.39
CA THR A 805 11.42 11.14 23.78
C THR A 805 11.25 11.49 22.32
N ILE A 806 10.39 10.72 21.64
CA ILE A 806 9.91 11.04 20.31
C ILE A 806 8.43 11.34 20.40
N THR A 807 8.04 12.52 19.91
CA THR A 807 6.66 12.97 19.94
C THR A 807 5.75 12.09 19.07
N LYS A 808 4.43 12.07 19.34
CA LYS A 808 3.45 11.38 18.48
C LYS A 808 3.52 11.95 17.06
N GLY A 809 3.64 11.10 16.04
CA GLY A 809 3.54 11.48 14.64
C GLY A 809 2.11 11.86 14.26
N LYS A 810 1.95 12.88 13.41
CA LYS A 810 0.67 13.34 12.88
C LYS A 810 0.65 13.45 11.35
N GLY A 811 1.64 12.85 10.67
CA GLY A 811 1.78 12.89 9.22
C GLY A 811 2.10 14.29 8.67
N PHE A 812 1.82 14.48 7.39
CA PHE A 812 1.92 15.76 6.71
C PHE A 812 0.77 16.67 7.14
N GLN A 813 1.08 17.89 7.57
CA GLN A 813 0.09 18.85 8.04
C GLN A 813 0.29 20.21 7.36
N GLY A 814 -0.84 20.85 7.02
CA GLY A 814 -0.85 22.21 6.49
C GLY A 814 -0.25 23.23 7.46
N VAL A 815 0.14 24.39 6.93
CA VAL A 815 0.83 25.46 7.66
C VAL A 815 0.10 25.82 8.97
N ILE A 816 -1.22 26.01 8.89
CA ILE A 816 -2.05 26.41 10.03
C ILE A 816 -1.96 25.39 11.17
N LYS A 817 -2.17 24.09 10.89
CA LYS A 817 -2.13 23.06 11.95
C LYS A 817 -0.72 22.84 12.49
N ARG A 818 0.29 22.93 11.61
CA ARG A 818 1.70 22.66 11.95
C ARG A 818 2.36 23.80 12.75
N TRP A 819 1.95 25.04 12.52
CA TRP A 819 2.59 26.24 13.08
C TRP A 819 1.65 27.14 13.89
N GLY A 820 0.34 26.94 13.83
CA GLY A 820 -0.65 27.77 14.51
C GLY A 820 -0.83 29.15 13.86
N VAL A 821 -0.56 29.27 12.56
CA VAL A 821 -0.73 30.54 11.81
C VAL A 821 -2.22 30.79 11.58
N THR A 822 -2.64 32.05 11.67
CA THR A 822 -4.02 32.46 11.39
C THR A 822 -4.37 32.20 9.91
N ARG A 823 -5.64 31.87 9.64
CA ARG A 823 -6.17 31.81 8.27
C ARG A 823 -6.14 33.21 7.64
N LEU A 824 -5.91 33.28 6.34
CA LEU A 824 -6.02 34.54 5.61
C LEU A 824 -7.49 34.96 5.45
N PRO A 825 -7.79 36.24 5.17
CA PRO A 825 -9.15 36.67 4.83
C PRO A 825 -9.74 35.90 3.64
N ARG A 826 -11.07 35.69 3.61
CA ARG A 826 -11.74 34.93 2.55
C ARG A 826 -11.42 35.39 1.13
N LYS A 827 -11.23 36.71 0.93
CA LYS A 827 -10.97 37.33 -0.38
C LYS A 827 -9.51 37.31 -0.84
N THR A 828 -8.60 36.59 -0.17
CA THR A 828 -7.20 36.52 -0.62
C THR A 828 -7.04 35.61 -1.85
N HIS A 829 -6.40 36.14 -2.88
CA HIS A 829 -6.06 35.42 -4.10
C HIS A 829 -5.13 34.22 -3.81
N ARG A 830 -5.39 33.08 -4.46
CA ARG A 830 -4.64 31.80 -4.33
C ARG A 830 -4.73 31.11 -2.96
N GLY A 831 -5.88 31.19 -2.26
CA GLY A 831 -6.25 30.29 -1.17
C GLY A 831 -6.06 30.81 0.28
N LEU A 832 -6.95 30.36 1.17
CA LEU A 832 -7.11 30.84 2.56
C LEU A 832 -6.10 30.23 3.57
N ARG A 833 -5.57 29.04 3.29
CA ARG A 833 -4.84 28.19 4.26
C ARG A 833 -3.32 28.21 4.08
N LYS A 834 -2.73 29.38 3.86
CA LYS A 834 -1.29 29.61 3.61
C LYS A 834 -0.74 30.81 4.40
N VAL A 835 0.58 30.99 4.40
CA VAL A 835 1.22 32.23 4.90
C VAL A 835 1.12 33.31 3.83
N ALA A 836 0.85 34.56 4.23
CA ALA A 836 0.76 35.70 3.30
C ALA A 836 2.12 36.01 2.63
N CYS A 837 3.15 36.31 3.43
CA CYS A 837 4.49 36.61 2.94
C CYS A 837 5.44 35.44 3.19
N ILE A 838 6.16 35.02 2.14
CA ILE A 838 7.01 33.82 2.11
C ILE A 838 8.51 34.15 2.29
N GLY A 839 8.87 35.43 2.27
CA GLY A 839 10.26 35.90 2.39
C GLY A 839 10.49 37.16 1.57
N ALA A 840 11.65 37.78 1.74
CA ALA A 840 12.10 38.88 0.90
C ALA A 840 12.41 38.37 -0.52
N TRP A 841 12.28 39.25 -1.52
CA TRP A 841 12.71 38.96 -2.89
C TRP A 841 14.22 38.65 -2.92
N HIS A 842 15.00 39.37 -2.12
CA HIS A 842 16.45 39.24 -2.03
C HIS A 842 16.85 38.92 -0.59
N PRO A 843 17.44 37.75 -0.28
CA PRO A 843 17.82 36.66 -1.19
C PRO A 843 16.62 35.81 -1.65
N ALA A 844 16.70 35.24 -2.85
CA ALA A 844 15.66 34.41 -3.49
C ALA A 844 15.48 33.01 -2.85
N ARG A 845 15.63 32.89 -1.53
CA ARG A 845 15.43 31.65 -0.78
C ARG A 845 14.43 31.84 0.35
N VAL A 846 13.53 30.87 0.50
CA VAL A 846 12.61 30.83 1.62
C VAL A 846 13.40 30.53 2.90
N GLN A 847 13.40 31.46 3.85
CA GLN A 847 14.08 31.26 5.13
C GLN A 847 13.45 30.07 5.89
N PHE A 848 14.28 29.27 6.58
CA PHE A 848 13.80 28.11 7.35
C PHE A 848 12.81 28.47 8.48
N GLN A 849 12.78 29.74 8.90
CA GLN A 849 11.87 30.28 9.89
C GLN A 849 10.44 30.46 9.35
N VAL A 850 10.28 30.53 8.02
CA VAL A 850 8.98 30.72 7.37
C VAL A 850 8.15 29.45 7.53
N ALA A 851 6.95 29.61 8.08
CA ALA A 851 6.04 28.51 8.34
C ALA A 851 5.59 27.85 7.02
N ARG A 852 5.97 26.59 6.81
CA ARG A 852 5.56 25.78 5.65
C ARG A 852 4.78 24.54 6.05
N ALA A 853 3.95 24.03 5.15
CA ALA A 853 3.34 22.71 5.31
C ALA A 853 4.44 21.64 5.39
N GLY A 854 4.15 20.50 5.98
CA GLY A 854 5.15 19.44 6.13
C GLY A 854 4.85 18.50 7.28
N GLN A 855 5.79 17.60 7.55
CA GLN A 855 5.67 16.65 8.65
C GLN A 855 5.45 17.36 10.00
N MET A 856 4.46 16.90 10.75
CA MET A 856 4.19 17.31 12.11
C MET A 856 4.32 16.11 13.05
N GLY A 857 5.12 16.28 14.10
CA GLY A 857 5.31 15.25 15.12
C GLY A 857 6.31 14.18 14.68
N TYR A 858 6.51 13.17 15.52
CA TYR A 858 7.62 12.22 15.39
C TYR A 858 9.00 12.90 15.47
N HIS A 859 9.10 13.96 16.27
CA HIS A 859 10.34 14.70 16.48
C HIS A 859 11.01 14.26 17.80
N HIS A 860 12.34 14.18 17.80
CA HIS A 860 13.13 13.99 19.02
C HIS A 860 13.04 15.26 19.88
N ARG A 861 12.68 15.09 21.16
CA ARG A 861 12.48 16.18 22.12
C ARG A 861 13.01 15.78 23.49
N THR A 862 13.68 16.73 24.13
CA THR A 862 14.08 16.65 25.54
C THR A 862 13.16 17.57 26.33
N GLN A 863 12.46 17.03 27.33
CA GLN A 863 11.78 17.83 28.35
C GLN A 863 12.65 17.81 29.58
N MET A 864 13.14 18.98 29.98
CA MET A 864 14.01 19.12 31.14
C MET A 864 13.18 19.29 32.42
N HIS A 865 13.79 18.97 33.56
CA HIS A 865 13.27 19.31 34.88
C HIS A 865 11.87 18.71 35.16
N LYS A 866 11.72 17.43 34.86
CA LYS A 866 10.56 16.63 35.23
C LYS A 866 10.78 16.00 36.61
N LYS A 867 9.87 16.27 37.54
CA LYS A 867 9.97 15.76 38.91
C LYS A 867 9.43 14.34 39.01
N ILE A 868 10.15 13.46 39.70
CA ILE A 868 9.65 12.15 40.12
C ILE A 868 8.84 12.34 41.41
N TYR A 869 7.59 11.91 41.39
CA TYR A 869 6.70 11.94 42.55
C TYR A 869 6.71 10.66 43.35
N ARG A 870 6.86 9.52 42.68
CA ARG A 870 6.96 8.23 43.33
C ARG A 870 7.72 7.25 42.45
N ILE A 871 8.48 6.38 43.11
CA ILE A 871 9.05 5.16 42.51
C ILE A 871 8.31 4.00 43.17
N GLY A 872 7.42 3.34 42.43
CA GLY A 872 6.62 2.24 42.98
C GLY A 872 7.18 0.89 42.55
N ALA A 873 7.24 -0.05 43.50
CA ALA A 873 7.63 -1.44 43.22
C ALA A 873 6.47 -2.18 42.54
N GLY A 874 6.77 -2.93 41.48
CA GLY A 874 5.75 -3.69 40.74
C GLY A 874 5.13 -4.83 41.57
N SER A 875 5.91 -5.40 42.49
CA SER A 875 5.48 -6.49 43.38
C SER A 875 4.58 -6.07 44.54
N ASP A 876 4.54 -4.77 44.88
CA ASP A 876 3.77 -4.26 46.01
C ASP A 876 2.30 -4.01 45.60
N PRO A 877 1.32 -4.70 46.20
CA PRO A 877 -0.10 -4.48 45.91
C PRO A 877 -0.60 -3.08 46.31
N ARG A 878 0.11 -2.39 47.21
CA ARG A 878 -0.19 -1.01 47.66
C ARG A 878 0.74 0.03 47.02
N ASN A 879 1.36 -0.26 45.89
CA ASN A 879 2.35 0.65 45.26
C ASN A 879 1.83 2.04 44.85
N ALA A 880 0.52 2.24 44.73
CA ALA A 880 -0.09 3.56 44.51
C ALA A 880 -0.78 4.14 45.76
N GLY A 881 -0.81 3.41 46.89
CA GLY A 881 -1.43 3.84 48.15
C GLY A 881 -0.72 5.02 48.81
N THR A 882 -1.50 5.95 49.35
CA THR A 882 -1.02 7.04 50.22
C THR A 882 -1.51 6.83 51.65
N ASN A 883 -1.00 7.62 52.60
CA ASN A 883 -1.43 7.55 54.00
C ASN A 883 -2.92 7.90 54.18
N CYS A 884 -3.51 8.62 53.23
CA CYS A 884 -4.92 9.00 53.25
C CYS A 884 -5.85 7.91 52.67
N ASP A 885 -5.30 6.90 51.98
CA ASP A 885 -6.11 5.86 51.36
C ASP A 885 -6.39 4.71 52.34
N LEU A 886 -7.68 4.43 52.55
CA LEU A 886 -8.17 3.31 53.37
C LEU A 886 -8.06 1.97 52.65
N THR A 887 -8.23 1.96 51.32
CA THR A 887 -8.21 0.75 50.49
C THR A 887 -6.84 0.54 49.85
N GLU A 888 -6.41 -0.72 49.74
CA GLU A 888 -5.23 -1.08 48.95
C GLU A 888 -5.43 -0.71 47.48
N LYS A 889 -4.44 -0.02 46.91
CA LYS A 889 -4.50 0.41 45.52
C LYS A 889 -3.17 0.25 44.82
N ALA A 890 -3.22 -0.43 43.68
CA ALA A 890 -2.13 -0.53 42.73
C ALA A 890 -2.23 0.59 41.68
N ILE A 891 -1.11 0.93 41.04
CA ILE A 891 -1.06 1.99 40.02
C ILE A 891 -1.87 1.65 38.76
N THR A 892 -2.08 0.37 38.51
CA THR A 892 -2.87 -0.12 37.37
C THR A 892 -4.34 0.13 37.64
N PRO A 893 -5.03 1.00 36.85
CA PRO A 893 -6.44 1.25 37.04
C PRO A 893 -7.28 0.03 36.63
N MET A 894 -8.52 -0.05 37.13
CA MET A 894 -9.45 -1.10 36.73
C MET A 894 -9.60 -1.19 35.20
N GLY A 895 -9.38 -2.40 34.65
CA GLY A 895 -9.39 -2.64 33.20
C GLY A 895 -8.12 -2.22 32.47
N GLY A 896 -7.08 -1.79 33.19
CA GLY A 896 -5.76 -1.41 32.69
C GLY A 896 -5.70 -0.02 32.04
N PHE A 897 -4.48 0.47 31.80
CA PHE A 897 -4.28 1.70 31.03
C PHE A 897 -4.72 1.49 29.57
N PRO A 898 -5.55 2.37 28.99
CA PRO A 898 -6.11 2.09 27.66
C PRO A 898 -5.02 2.05 26.59
N GLY A 899 -4.96 0.97 25.81
CA GLY A 899 -3.92 0.77 24.79
C GLY A 899 -2.51 0.47 25.33
N TYR A 900 -2.35 0.31 26.65
CA TYR A 900 -1.12 -0.21 27.25
C TYR A 900 -1.40 -1.58 27.88
N GLY A 901 -2.30 -1.64 28.87
CA GLY A 901 -2.57 -2.83 29.69
C GLY A 901 -2.26 -2.57 31.16
N ALA A 902 -1.96 -3.64 31.89
CA ALA A 902 -1.47 -3.56 33.27
C ALA A 902 0.01 -3.15 33.31
N VAL A 903 0.40 -2.41 34.36
CA VAL A 903 1.78 -2.10 34.72
C VAL A 903 2.19 -3.09 35.79
N ALA A 904 3.09 -4.03 35.45
CA ALA A 904 3.50 -5.12 36.33
C ALA A 904 4.93 -4.97 36.87
N ASN A 905 5.76 -4.15 36.23
CA ASN A 905 7.12 -3.85 36.70
C ASN A 905 7.12 -2.61 37.60
N ASP A 906 8.28 -2.31 38.16
CA ASP A 906 8.53 -1.03 38.82
C ASP A 906 8.17 0.14 37.90
N PHE A 907 7.71 1.23 38.48
CA PHE A 907 7.25 2.38 37.69
C PHE A 907 7.68 3.71 38.29
N LEU A 908 7.73 4.71 37.42
CA LEU A 908 7.92 6.11 37.79
C LEU A 908 6.65 6.91 37.56
N LEU A 909 6.24 7.63 38.59
CA LEU A 909 5.20 8.64 38.50
C LEU A 909 5.84 10.01 38.31
N ILE A 910 5.76 10.56 37.11
CA ILE A 910 6.45 11.81 36.75
C ILE A 910 5.47 12.96 36.56
N LYS A 911 5.83 14.15 37.06
CA LYS A 911 5.06 15.38 36.91
C LYS A 911 4.77 15.76 35.45
N GLY A 912 3.48 15.96 35.17
CA GLY A 912 2.95 16.45 33.90
C GLY A 912 2.99 15.43 32.77
N ALA A 913 2.62 15.88 31.57
CA ALA A 913 2.69 15.06 30.37
C ALA A 913 4.14 14.85 29.92
N VAL A 914 4.50 13.59 29.67
CA VAL A 914 5.72 13.19 28.94
C VAL A 914 5.39 13.06 27.45
N ALA A 915 6.26 13.52 26.57
CA ALA A 915 6.03 13.45 25.12
C ALA A 915 6.05 12.00 24.57
N GLY A 916 5.23 11.75 23.55
CA GLY A 916 5.10 10.44 22.88
C GLY A 916 3.77 9.72 23.16
N PRO A 917 3.38 8.78 22.28
CA PRO A 917 2.20 7.93 22.48
C PRO A 917 2.42 6.91 23.62
N ARG A 918 1.35 6.23 24.05
CA ARG A 918 1.46 5.07 24.96
C ARG A 918 2.29 3.96 24.31
N ARG A 919 2.91 3.08 25.10
CA ARG A 919 3.91 2.07 24.70
C ARG A 919 5.22 2.62 24.11
N ARG A 920 5.38 3.95 24.01
CA ARG A 920 6.63 4.57 23.53
C ARG A 920 7.71 4.42 24.58
N MET A 921 8.89 3.99 24.15
CA MET A 921 10.09 4.03 24.97
C MET A 921 10.51 5.48 25.26
N ILE A 922 10.74 5.77 26.54
CA ILE A 922 11.18 7.05 27.09
C ILE A 922 12.57 6.84 27.65
N THR A 923 13.54 7.61 27.17
CA THR A 923 14.89 7.62 27.72
C THR A 923 14.94 8.67 28.82
N LEU A 924 15.28 8.24 30.03
CA LEU A 924 15.39 9.07 31.22
C LEU A 924 16.86 9.34 31.50
N ARG A 925 17.16 10.56 31.91
CA ARG A 925 18.51 10.99 32.26
C ARG A 925 18.43 11.86 33.51
N LYS A 926 19.42 11.78 34.39
CA LYS A 926 19.62 12.80 35.43
C LYS A 926 19.75 14.18 34.78
N THR A 927 19.33 15.22 35.48
CA THR A 927 19.31 16.55 34.88
C THR A 927 20.73 17.06 34.58
N LEU A 928 20.90 17.77 33.47
CA LEU A 928 22.18 18.41 33.13
C LEU A 928 22.45 19.66 33.96
N PHE A 929 21.39 20.34 34.38
CA PHE A 929 21.47 21.63 35.05
C PHE A 929 21.04 21.46 36.49
N THR A 930 21.83 22.00 37.41
CA THR A 930 21.50 21.99 38.83
C THR A 930 20.18 22.73 39.05
N PRO A 931 19.15 22.08 39.64
CA PRO A 931 17.87 22.72 39.85
C PRO A 931 17.95 23.71 41.02
N THR A 932 17.73 25.00 40.75
CA THR A 932 17.78 26.07 41.77
C THR A 932 16.41 26.58 42.19
N SER A 933 15.35 26.28 41.42
CA SER A 933 14.02 26.83 41.68
C SER A 933 13.36 26.19 42.91
N ARG A 934 12.64 26.98 43.73
CA ARG A 934 11.85 26.49 44.88
C ARG A 934 10.89 25.35 44.51
N LYS A 935 10.27 25.45 43.32
CA LYS A 935 9.36 24.41 42.79
C LYS A 935 10.07 23.08 42.50
N ALA A 936 11.35 23.11 42.16
CA ALA A 936 12.13 21.91 41.93
C ALA A 936 12.61 21.26 43.23
N LEU A 937 12.91 22.05 44.26
CA LEU A 937 13.48 21.59 45.53
C LEU A 937 12.44 21.14 46.58
N GLU A 938 11.18 21.56 46.46
CA GLU A 938 10.13 21.18 47.44
C GLU A 938 9.94 19.67 47.57
N ALA A 939 9.71 19.10 48.74
CA ALA A 939 9.28 17.70 48.82
C ALA A 939 7.88 17.51 48.20
N SER A 940 7.61 16.36 47.59
CA SER A 940 6.29 15.99 47.06
C SER A 940 5.60 15.04 48.01
N ASP A 941 4.67 15.57 48.78
CA ASP A 941 3.79 14.77 49.61
C ASP A 941 2.46 14.53 48.87
N LEU A 942 2.19 13.27 48.53
CA LEU A 942 1.02 12.88 47.74
C LEU A 942 -0.11 12.47 48.68
N LYS A 943 -1.24 13.19 48.62
CA LYS A 943 -2.46 12.87 49.37
C LYS A 943 -3.36 11.89 48.63
N PHE A 944 -3.31 11.88 47.30
CA PHE A 944 -4.13 11.00 46.49
C PHE A 944 -3.50 10.75 45.12
N ILE A 945 -3.65 9.52 44.62
CA ILE A 945 -3.30 9.11 43.26
C ILE A 945 -4.55 8.50 42.64
N ASP A 946 -4.99 9.03 41.50
CA ASP A 946 -6.18 8.56 40.81
C ASP A 946 -5.91 7.23 40.08
N THR A 947 -6.48 6.14 40.59
CA THR A 947 -6.41 4.79 40.00
C THR A 947 -7.77 4.36 39.42
N SER A 948 -8.71 5.30 39.25
CA SER A 948 -10.03 5.00 38.68
C SER A 948 -9.94 4.48 37.25
N SER A 949 -10.90 3.63 36.87
CA SER A 949 -10.99 3.09 35.51
C SER A 949 -10.93 4.20 34.46
N LYS A 950 -10.11 3.97 33.43
CA LYS A 950 -9.98 4.89 32.28
C LYS A 950 -10.80 4.43 31.07
N ARG A 951 -11.65 3.42 31.24
CA ARG A 951 -12.48 2.79 30.21
C ARG A 951 -13.95 2.74 30.67
N GLY A 952 -14.88 3.05 29.77
CA GLY A 952 -16.33 3.00 30.05
C GLY A 952 -16.88 4.23 30.77
N HIS A 953 -18.16 4.16 31.14
CA HIS A 953 -18.87 5.18 31.92
C HIS A 953 -18.76 4.85 33.42
N GLY A 954 -18.28 5.79 34.22
CA GLY A 954 -18.05 5.64 35.66
C GLY A 954 -16.56 5.61 36.05
N LYS A 955 -16.20 6.32 37.12
CA LYS A 955 -14.81 6.43 37.63
C LYS A 955 -14.64 5.69 38.95
N PHE A 956 -14.82 4.38 38.92
CA PHE A 956 -14.64 3.52 40.09
C PHE A 956 -13.18 3.13 40.28
N GLN A 957 -12.73 3.04 41.53
CA GLN A 957 -11.39 2.58 41.90
C GLN A 957 -11.34 1.06 42.12
N THR A 958 -12.42 0.47 42.66
CA THR A 958 -12.51 -0.97 42.93
C THR A 958 -13.75 -1.60 42.27
N SER A 959 -13.69 -2.92 42.06
CA SER A 959 -14.82 -3.68 41.51
C SER A 959 -16.00 -3.71 42.49
N GLY A 960 -15.73 -3.73 43.80
CA GLY A 960 -16.75 -3.64 44.85
C GLY A 960 -17.48 -2.30 44.84
N GLU A 961 -16.75 -1.18 44.73
CA GLU A 961 -17.34 0.16 44.58
C GLU A 961 -18.24 0.23 43.34
N LYS A 962 -17.76 -0.31 42.21
CA LYS A 962 -18.55 -0.39 40.98
C LYS A 962 -19.80 -1.24 41.14
N ALA A 963 -19.71 -2.40 41.79
CA ALA A 963 -20.86 -3.28 42.00
C ALA A 963 -21.90 -2.63 42.92
N SER A 964 -21.45 -1.99 44.01
CA SER A 964 -22.31 -1.25 44.93
C SER A 964 -23.05 -0.11 44.24
N TRP A 965 -22.35 0.67 43.39
CA TRP A 965 -22.96 1.79 42.66
C TRP A 965 -23.90 1.34 41.54
N MET A 966 -23.49 0.34 40.74
CA MET A 966 -24.27 -0.14 39.59
C MET A 966 -25.50 -0.96 40.01
N GLY A 967 -25.49 -1.50 41.24
CA GLY A 967 -26.48 -2.47 41.69
C GLY A 967 -26.43 -3.79 40.90
N PRO A 968 -27.43 -4.67 41.09
CA PRO A 968 -27.53 -5.95 40.38
C PRO A 968 -27.73 -5.74 38.87
N LEU A 969 -26.77 -6.18 38.05
CA LEU A 969 -26.87 -6.06 36.59
C LEU A 969 -27.55 -7.29 35.98
N LYS A 970 -28.07 -7.15 34.75
CA LYS A 970 -28.72 -8.26 34.00
C LYS A 970 -27.81 -9.49 33.85
N LYS A 971 -26.49 -9.28 33.76
CA LYS A 971 -25.50 -10.37 33.71
C LYS A 971 -25.38 -11.12 35.05
N ASP A 972 -25.56 -10.43 36.17
CA ASP A 972 -25.45 -11.02 37.51
C ASP A 972 -26.69 -11.90 37.79
N LYS A 973 -27.84 -11.58 37.16
CA LYS A 973 -29.05 -12.41 37.18
C LYS A 973 -28.96 -13.70 36.33
N LYS A 974 -28.13 -13.73 35.28
CA LYS A 974 -27.92 -14.95 34.48
C LYS A 974 -27.06 -15.97 35.22
N VAL A 975 -26.03 -15.52 35.95
CA VAL A 975 -25.15 -16.38 36.76
C VAL A 975 -25.84 -16.94 37.99
N ALA A 976 -26.93 -16.33 38.45
CA ALA A 976 -27.75 -16.86 39.54
C ALA A 976 -28.82 -17.87 39.07
N ALA A 977 -29.02 -18.02 37.75
CA ALA A 977 -29.99 -18.93 37.14
C ALA A 977 -29.32 -20.17 36.51
N GLU A 978 -27.99 -20.16 36.37
CA GLU A 978 -27.12 -21.33 36.17
C GLU A 978 -26.56 -21.77 37.53
#